data_AF-U5FWN7-F1
#
_entry.id   AF-U5FWN7-F1
#
_cell.length_a   1.000
_cell.length_b   1.000
_cell.length_c   1.000
_cell.angle_alpha   90.00
_cell.angle_beta   90.00
_cell.angle_gamma   90.00
#
_symmetry.space_group_name_H-M   'P 1'
#
loop_
_entity.id
_entity.type
_entity.pdbx_description
1 polymer ?
#
loop_
_entity_poly.entity_id
_entity_poly.type
_entity_poly.pdbx_seq_one_letter_code
_entity_poly.pdbx_strand_id
1 'polypeptide(L)'
;MAETCTRKLIVEVCNARSLMPKDGQGTASAFATVDFDGQRRRTKTKLRDLNPEWDEKLEFLVHDTDSMATETLEISLYNDKKTGKRSTFLGKVRIAGSAFVKSGGETLVYYPLEKRSVFSQIKGELGLKVYYIDEDPPAPPAEQKPEEKAPETEENKPAEEAKPEEEKKEEEKKEEPKTESNKEAKKEEEKPSPPPQEENPKKPEEAAPPVKVENPPLAESEKKPSKEEKEKAEIVKRSEVTISDLELRSLASDRGRSAYDLVDRMPFLYVRVVKAKTANNESKSPVYAKLMIGTHSIKTKSQSDKDWDKVFAFDKEGLNSTSLEVSVWTEEKKENEETTQECSLGTVSFDLQEVPKRVPPDSPLAPQWYALESESSAGNEVMLAVWIGTQADEAFQEAWQSDSGGLLPETRAKVYLSPKLWYLRLTVIQTQDLHLGSGSEAKVRNPELYVKAQLGAQLFKTGRTSVGSTSASSANPTWNEDLVFVAAEPFEPFLTVTVEDVTNGQSVGHAKIHVASIERRTDDRTELKSRWFNLVGDDTKPYTGRIHVRVCLEGGYHVLDEAAHVTSDVRAAAKQLAKAPIGLLEVGIRGATNLLPVKTKDGTRGTTDAYVVAKYGPKWVRTRTILDQFNPRWNEQYTWDVNDPCTVLTIGVFDNGRYKHDEAAEKQGKDVRVGKVRIRLSTLDTNRVYFNQYSLTVVLPSGAKKMGEIEIAIRFSCSSWLSLIQAYTSPMLPRMHYVKPMGPTQQDILRQTAMRLVTTRLTRSEPPLGQEVVQFMLDSDTHMWSMRRSKANWFRVVGCLTRVATLARWTEGIRTWVHPPTSVLMHVLLVAVVLCPHLVLPTIFMYAFLILAFRFRYRQRVPLNMDSRLSYVDMVGPDELDEEFDGFPTTRSQDVVRIRYDRLRALAGRAQTLLGDFAAHGERLEALWNWRDPRATGIFVVFCLVASLVFYVVPFKVFVLGFGFYYLRHPRFRDDMPSIPVSFFRRLPSFSDQIL
;
A
#
# COMPACT_ATOMS: atom_id res chain seq x y z
N MET A 1 -32.72 -43.78 -21.70
CA MET A 1 -32.35 -42.70 -22.64
C MET A 1 -33.38 -41.61 -22.44
N ALA A 2 -32.99 -40.33 -22.43
CA ALA A 2 -33.95 -39.23 -22.43
C ALA A 2 -34.08 -38.70 -23.86
N GLU A 3 -35.29 -38.37 -24.27
CA GLU A 3 -35.57 -37.81 -25.60
C GLU A 3 -35.16 -36.33 -25.59
N THR A 4 -34.11 -35.99 -26.33
CA THR A 4 -33.56 -34.62 -26.37
C THR A 4 -34.32 -33.77 -27.39
N CYS A 5 -35.45 -33.18 -26.99
CA CYS A 5 -36.11 -32.13 -27.77
C CYS A 5 -35.12 -30.98 -28.02
N THR A 6 -34.86 -30.63 -29.27
CA THR A 6 -33.88 -29.58 -29.62
C THR A 6 -34.53 -28.21 -29.53
N ARG A 7 -34.16 -27.43 -28.51
CA ARG A 7 -34.67 -26.06 -28.32
C ARG A 7 -33.88 -25.04 -29.15
N LYS A 8 -34.61 -24.19 -29.88
CA LYS A 8 -34.08 -23.04 -30.62
C LYS A 8 -34.61 -21.74 -30.01
N LEU A 9 -33.73 -20.80 -29.73
CA LEU A 9 -34.08 -19.43 -29.37
C LEU A 9 -34.11 -18.57 -30.64
N ILE A 10 -35.16 -17.78 -30.83
CA ILE A 10 -35.31 -16.84 -31.94
C ILE A 10 -35.39 -15.41 -31.37
N VAL A 11 -34.48 -14.57 -31.84
CA VAL A 11 -34.38 -13.15 -31.48
C VAL A 11 -34.72 -12.34 -32.73
N GLU A 12 -35.91 -11.73 -32.76
CA GLU A 12 -36.29 -10.80 -33.81
C GLU A 12 -35.89 -9.38 -33.39
N VAL A 13 -34.91 -8.82 -34.10
CA VAL A 13 -34.47 -7.44 -33.92
C VAL A 13 -35.29 -6.57 -34.85
N CYS A 14 -36.39 -6.00 -34.34
CA CYS A 14 -37.30 -5.17 -35.12
C CYS A 14 -36.67 -3.82 -35.47
N ASN A 15 -36.67 -2.85 -34.54
CA ASN A 15 -36.19 -1.50 -34.80
C ASN A 15 -35.52 -0.87 -33.57
N ALA A 16 -34.74 0.18 -33.79
CA ALA A 16 -34.31 1.08 -32.71
C ALA A 16 -34.93 2.47 -32.90
N ARG A 17 -35.01 3.25 -31.82
CA ARG A 17 -35.64 4.58 -31.82
C ARG A 17 -34.75 5.61 -31.14
N SER A 18 -34.75 6.85 -31.63
CA SER A 18 -34.04 8.00 -31.05
C SER A 18 -32.55 7.76 -30.74
N LEU A 19 -31.85 7.04 -31.61
CA LEU A 19 -30.42 6.79 -31.48
C LEU A 19 -29.60 8.08 -31.45
N MET A 20 -28.45 8.05 -30.76
CA MET A 20 -27.53 9.18 -30.76
C MET A 20 -26.76 9.26 -32.10
N PRO A 21 -26.73 10.42 -32.79
CA PRO A 21 -25.96 10.59 -34.01
C PRO A 21 -24.45 10.52 -33.75
N LYS A 22 -23.73 9.71 -34.54
CA LYS A 22 -22.26 9.49 -34.41
C LYS A 22 -21.48 9.51 -35.72
N ASP A 23 -22.14 9.77 -36.86
CA ASP A 23 -21.49 9.97 -38.17
C ASP A 23 -21.09 11.44 -38.44
N GLY A 24 -21.27 12.35 -37.47
CA GLY A 24 -20.89 13.76 -37.57
C GLY A 24 -21.81 14.63 -38.45
N GLN A 25 -22.63 14.00 -39.31
CA GLN A 25 -23.64 14.67 -40.16
C GLN A 25 -25.05 14.59 -39.56
N GLY A 26 -25.18 14.60 -38.22
CA GLY A 26 -26.48 14.51 -37.55
C GLY A 26 -27.19 13.15 -37.60
N THR A 27 -26.53 12.10 -38.12
CA THR A 27 -27.10 10.75 -38.32
C THR A 27 -26.20 9.65 -37.73
N ALA A 28 -26.64 8.39 -37.81
CA ALA A 28 -25.88 7.20 -37.42
C ALA A 28 -26.09 6.07 -38.45
N SER A 29 -25.11 5.19 -38.63
CA SER A 29 -25.19 4.05 -39.55
C SER A 29 -25.19 2.74 -38.76
N ALA A 30 -26.35 2.37 -38.23
CA ALA A 30 -26.47 1.37 -37.16
C ALA A 30 -26.54 -0.08 -37.64
N PHE A 31 -25.96 -0.99 -36.86
CA PHE A 31 -26.23 -2.42 -36.87
C PHE A 31 -26.28 -2.98 -35.44
N ALA A 32 -27.00 -4.09 -35.25
CA ALA A 32 -27.02 -4.83 -34.01
C ALA A 32 -26.04 -6.01 -34.06
N THR A 33 -25.49 -6.37 -32.91
CA THR A 33 -24.73 -7.60 -32.68
C THR A 33 -25.34 -8.30 -31.49
N VAL A 34 -25.81 -9.53 -31.69
CA VAL A 34 -26.54 -10.35 -30.73
C VAL A 34 -25.65 -11.49 -30.29
N ASP A 35 -25.58 -11.75 -28.99
CA ASP A 35 -24.68 -12.69 -28.34
C ASP A 35 -25.46 -13.52 -27.31
N PHE A 36 -25.48 -14.84 -27.48
CA PHE A 36 -26.21 -15.80 -26.64
C PHE A 36 -25.55 -17.18 -26.75
N ASP A 37 -25.39 -17.91 -25.64
CA ASP A 37 -24.81 -19.26 -25.59
C ASP A 37 -23.58 -19.45 -26.51
N GLY A 38 -22.58 -18.58 -26.32
CA GLY A 38 -21.33 -18.52 -27.11
C GLY A 38 -21.46 -18.12 -28.59
N GLN A 39 -22.67 -18.08 -29.13
CA GLN A 39 -22.98 -17.79 -30.52
C GLN A 39 -23.22 -16.29 -30.71
N ARG A 40 -22.47 -15.67 -31.62
CA ARG A 40 -22.62 -14.25 -31.96
C ARG A 40 -23.09 -14.07 -33.40
N ARG A 41 -24.22 -13.38 -33.59
CA ARG A 41 -24.78 -13.00 -34.91
C ARG A 41 -24.86 -11.47 -35.05
N ARG A 42 -24.96 -10.97 -36.28
CA ARG A 42 -24.98 -9.53 -36.61
C ARG A 42 -26.09 -9.24 -37.62
N THR A 43 -26.81 -8.13 -37.45
CA THR A 43 -27.79 -7.64 -38.44
C THR A 43 -27.14 -6.78 -39.54
N LYS A 44 -27.86 -6.56 -40.65
CA LYS A 44 -27.41 -5.66 -41.73
C LYS A 44 -27.25 -4.23 -41.21
N THR A 45 -26.31 -3.47 -41.78
CA THR A 45 -26.16 -2.05 -41.45
C THR A 45 -27.21 -1.20 -42.17
N LYS A 46 -28.09 -0.54 -41.41
CA LYS A 46 -28.99 0.51 -41.91
C LYS A 46 -28.21 1.84 -41.86
N LEU A 47 -28.13 2.55 -42.99
CA LEU A 47 -27.21 3.69 -43.16
C LEU A 47 -27.90 5.03 -42.88
N ARG A 48 -27.22 5.91 -42.13
CA ARG A 48 -27.64 7.31 -41.85
C ARG A 48 -29.06 7.47 -41.23
N ASP A 49 -29.50 6.53 -40.42
CA ASP A 49 -30.80 6.56 -39.74
C ASP A 49 -30.65 6.59 -38.20
N LEU A 50 -31.53 7.33 -37.53
CA LEU A 50 -31.62 7.38 -36.06
C LEU A 50 -32.80 6.55 -35.50
N ASN A 51 -33.69 6.06 -36.37
CA ASN A 51 -34.76 5.12 -36.03
C ASN A 51 -34.70 3.86 -36.92
N PRO A 52 -33.53 3.18 -37.03
CA PRO A 52 -33.32 2.11 -38.00
C PRO A 52 -34.23 0.90 -37.71
N GLU A 53 -34.94 0.46 -38.74
CA GLU A 53 -35.74 -0.76 -38.72
C GLU A 53 -34.99 -1.85 -39.48
N TRP A 54 -34.81 -3.03 -38.88
CA TRP A 54 -34.12 -4.20 -39.44
C TRP A 54 -35.10 -5.31 -39.80
N ASP A 55 -35.97 -5.66 -38.84
CA ASP A 55 -36.87 -6.83 -38.86
C ASP A 55 -36.13 -8.13 -39.23
N GLU A 56 -34.97 -8.33 -38.60
CA GLU A 56 -34.10 -9.49 -38.83
C GLU A 56 -34.25 -10.51 -37.70
N LYS A 57 -34.75 -11.70 -38.04
CA LYS A 57 -34.80 -12.88 -37.16
C LYS A 57 -33.43 -13.56 -37.09
N LEU A 58 -32.93 -13.76 -35.88
CA LEU A 58 -31.66 -14.43 -35.60
C LEU A 58 -31.92 -15.63 -34.69
N GLU A 59 -31.64 -16.83 -35.22
CA GLU A 59 -31.82 -18.11 -34.52
C GLU A 59 -30.55 -18.50 -33.75
N PHE A 60 -30.71 -19.17 -32.62
CA PHE A 60 -29.63 -19.68 -31.78
C PHE A 60 -29.99 -21.08 -31.29
N LEU A 61 -29.05 -22.02 -31.37
CA LEU A 61 -29.21 -23.35 -30.77
C LEU A 61 -28.95 -23.22 -29.26
N VAL A 62 -29.80 -23.83 -28.43
CA VAL A 62 -29.61 -23.87 -26.98
C VAL A 62 -28.92 -25.20 -26.63
N HIS A 63 -27.70 -25.18 -26.10
CA HIS A 63 -26.95 -26.40 -25.81
C HIS A 63 -27.40 -27.11 -24.52
N ASP A 64 -27.93 -26.36 -23.55
CA ASP A 64 -28.48 -26.86 -22.28
C ASP A 64 -29.81 -26.14 -21.98
N THR A 65 -30.90 -26.90 -21.85
CA THR A 65 -32.24 -26.34 -21.61
C THR A 65 -32.45 -25.83 -20.20
N ASP A 66 -31.62 -26.27 -19.24
CA ASP A 66 -31.76 -25.97 -17.82
C ASP A 66 -30.88 -24.77 -17.43
N SER A 67 -29.73 -24.59 -18.10
CA SER A 67 -28.91 -23.37 -17.98
C SER A 67 -29.63 -22.12 -18.53
N MET A 68 -30.43 -22.30 -19.58
CA MET A 68 -31.09 -21.24 -20.37
C MET A 68 -31.77 -20.14 -19.53
N ALA A 69 -32.41 -20.49 -18.42
CA ALA A 69 -33.08 -19.53 -17.54
C ALA A 69 -32.10 -18.59 -16.77
N THR A 70 -30.85 -19.02 -16.59
CA THR A 70 -29.78 -18.28 -15.88
C THR A 70 -28.87 -17.48 -16.82
N GLU A 71 -28.94 -17.75 -18.12
CA GLU A 71 -28.14 -17.06 -19.13
C GLU A 71 -28.66 -15.66 -19.48
N THR A 72 -27.83 -14.85 -20.13
CA THR A 72 -28.17 -13.49 -20.52
C THR A 72 -27.92 -13.25 -22.00
N LEU A 73 -28.99 -12.98 -22.75
CA LEU A 73 -28.94 -12.48 -24.11
C LEU A 73 -28.38 -11.05 -24.10
N GLU A 74 -27.26 -10.83 -24.77
CA GLU A 74 -26.59 -9.53 -24.86
C GLU A 74 -26.67 -8.98 -26.28
N ILE A 75 -27.25 -7.78 -26.42
CA ILE A 75 -27.46 -7.14 -27.72
C ILE A 75 -26.78 -5.77 -27.70
N SER A 76 -25.77 -5.57 -28.55
CA SER A 76 -24.99 -4.34 -28.65
C SER A 76 -25.20 -3.65 -30.00
N LEU A 77 -25.59 -2.37 -29.96
CA LEU A 77 -25.71 -1.53 -31.15
C LEU A 77 -24.37 -0.82 -31.45
N TYR A 78 -24.00 -0.81 -32.74
CA TYR A 78 -22.79 -0.18 -33.24
C TYR A 78 -23.07 0.69 -34.46
N ASN A 79 -22.38 1.83 -34.54
CA ASN A 79 -22.34 2.67 -35.73
C ASN A 79 -21.18 2.22 -36.62
N ASP A 80 -21.51 1.69 -37.80
CA ASP A 80 -20.55 1.32 -38.84
C ASP A 80 -19.91 2.56 -39.47
N LYS A 81 -18.64 2.47 -39.86
CA LYS A 81 -17.90 3.59 -40.47
C LYS A 81 -17.17 3.10 -41.70
N LYS A 82 -17.69 3.48 -42.88
CA LYS A 82 -17.22 3.08 -44.23
C LYS A 82 -15.75 3.40 -44.58
N THR A 83 -14.93 3.82 -43.62
CA THR A 83 -13.53 4.25 -43.78
C THR A 83 -12.55 3.43 -42.92
N GLY A 84 -12.88 2.16 -42.61
CA GLY A 84 -11.98 1.20 -41.96
C GLY A 84 -11.64 1.48 -40.48
N LYS A 85 -12.22 2.53 -39.88
CA LYS A 85 -12.08 2.83 -38.45
C LYS A 85 -13.05 1.98 -37.63
N ARG A 86 -12.60 1.53 -36.45
CA ARG A 86 -13.41 0.70 -35.53
C ARG A 86 -14.80 1.32 -35.30
N SER A 87 -15.84 0.50 -35.36
CA SER A 87 -17.24 0.93 -35.18
C SER A 87 -17.46 1.58 -33.81
N THR A 88 -18.28 2.64 -33.76
CA THR A 88 -18.51 3.38 -32.52
C THR A 88 -19.79 2.93 -31.85
N PHE A 89 -19.66 2.37 -30.64
CA PHE A 89 -20.76 1.85 -29.82
C PHE A 89 -21.89 2.88 -29.61
N LEU A 90 -23.13 2.46 -29.89
CA LEU A 90 -24.35 3.28 -29.79
C LEU A 90 -25.14 3.00 -28.51
N GLY A 91 -25.14 1.77 -28.01
CA GLY A 91 -25.91 1.35 -26.85
C GLY A 91 -25.94 -0.18 -26.71
N LYS A 92 -26.54 -0.68 -25.64
CA LYS A 92 -26.66 -2.13 -25.37
C LYS A 92 -27.94 -2.44 -24.61
N VAL A 93 -28.42 -3.67 -24.75
CA VAL A 93 -29.51 -4.27 -23.98
C VAL A 93 -29.03 -5.61 -23.44
N ARG A 94 -29.49 -5.98 -22.25
CA ARG A 94 -29.32 -7.30 -21.65
C ARG A 94 -30.67 -7.83 -21.20
N ILE A 95 -30.98 -9.07 -21.58
CA ILE A 95 -32.23 -9.76 -21.22
C ILE A 95 -31.84 -11.08 -20.53
N ALA A 96 -32.36 -11.33 -19.34
CA ALA A 96 -32.18 -12.60 -18.64
C ALA A 96 -33.09 -13.68 -19.25
N GLY A 97 -32.62 -14.92 -19.34
CA GLY A 97 -33.35 -15.99 -20.03
C GLY A 97 -34.69 -16.37 -19.41
N SER A 98 -34.91 -16.04 -18.13
CA SER A 98 -36.22 -16.09 -17.47
C SER A 98 -37.30 -15.20 -18.10
N ALA A 99 -36.95 -14.32 -19.05
CA ALA A 99 -37.89 -13.46 -19.79
C ALA A 99 -38.18 -13.96 -21.22
N PHE A 100 -37.63 -15.10 -21.66
CA PHE A 100 -37.92 -15.68 -22.97
C PHE A 100 -39.24 -16.46 -22.92
N VAL A 101 -40.11 -16.24 -23.92
CA VAL A 101 -41.45 -16.84 -23.97
C VAL A 101 -41.49 -17.98 -25.00
N LYS A 102 -42.34 -19.00 -24.80
CA LYS A 102 -42.55 -20.00 -25.86
C LYS A 102 -43.25 -19.36 -27.07
N SER A 103 -42.93 -19.84 -28.27
CA SER A 103 -43.55 -19.45 -29.55
C SER A 103 -45.07 -19.28 -29.45
N GLY A 104 -45.58 -18.17 -30.00
CA GLY A 104 -46.98 -17.74 -29.85
C GLY A 104 -47.26 -16.79 -28.67
N GLY A 105 -46.32 -16.61 -27.73
CA GLY A 105 -46.37 -15.57 -26.69
C GLY A 105 -45.60 -14.29 -27.03
N GLU A 106 -45.26 -14.08 -28.29
CA GLU A 106 -44.40 -13.00 -28.77
C GLU A 106 -45.02 -11.62 -28.63
N THR A 107 -44.36 -10.73 -27.87
CA THR A 107 -44.71 -9.31 -27.78
C THR A 107 -43.49 -8.45 -28.08
N LEU A 108 -43.70 -7.31 -28.76
CA LEU A 108 -42.64 -6.35 -29.08
C LEU A 108 -42.38 -5.45 -27.86
N VAL A 109 -41.23 -5.64 -27.21
CA VAL A 109 -40.83 -4.89 -26.02
C VAL A 109 -39.70 -3.93 -26.36
N TYR A 110 -39.84 -2.66 -25.97
CA TYR A 110 -38.81 -1.63 -26.15
C TYR A 110 -37.94 -1.53 -24.90
N TYR A 111 -36.64 -1.76 -25.07
CA TYR A 111 -35.64 -1.69 -24.01
C TYR A 111 -34.79 -0.42 -24.13
N PRO A 112 -34.63 0.39 -23.07
CA PRO A 112 -33.78 1.58 -23.09
C PRO A 112 -32.30 1.18 -23.17
N LEU A 113 -31.51 1.89 -23.98
CA LEU A 113 -30.11 1.54 -24.23
C LEU A 113 -29.19 1.82 -23.04
N GLU A 114 -28.60 0.76 -22.50
CA GLU A 114 -27.62 0.80 -21.42
C GLU A 114 -26.34 1.55 -21.81
N LYS A 115 -25.73 2.20 -20.81
CA LYS A 115 -24.49 2.94 -20.94
C LYS A 115 -23.28 2.07 -20.60
N ARG A 116 -22.33 1.95 -21.53
CA ARG A 116 -21.04 1.25 -21.31
C ARG A 116 -20.15 1.97 -20.27
N SER A 117 -20.42 3.24 -19.97
CA SER A 117 -19.78 3.99 -18.87
C SER A 117 -20.70 5.12 -18.41
N VAL A 118 -20.60 5.54 -17.15
CA VAL A 118 -21.31 6.73 -16.64
C VAL A 118 -20.99 8.02 -17.43
N PHE A 119 -19.88 8.03 -18.17
CA PHE A 119 -19.47 9.15 -19.03
C PHE A 119 -19.89 9.00 -20.50
N SER A 120 -20.46 7.86 -20.94
CA SER A 120 -20.87 7.68 -22.34
C SER A 120 -22.21 8.34 -22.63
N GLN A 121 -22.20 9.34 -23.51
CA GLN A 121 -23.42 9.84 -24.14
C GLN A 121 -24.00 8.75 -25.07
N ILE A 122 -25.19 8.30 -24.70
CA ILE A 122 -26.01 7.26 -25.33
C ILE A 122 -27.47 7.70 -25.09
N LYS A 123 -28.28 7.58 -26.14
CA LYS A 123 -29.72 7.83 -26.17
C LYS A 123 -30.33 6.82 -27.14
N GLY A 124 -31.53 6.36 -26.82
CA GLY A 124 -32.36 5.53 -27.69
C GLY A 124 -32.92 4.30 -26.99
N GLU A 125 -33.80 3.62 -27.70
CA GLU A 125 -34.48 2.39 -27.30
C GLU A 125 -34.34 1.35 -28.42
N LEU A 126 -34.46 0.07 -28.08
CA LEU A 126 -34.39 -1.05 -29.02
C LEU A 126 -35.61 -1.96 -28.82
N GLY A 127 -36.42 -2.08 -29.86
CA GLY A 127 -37.59 -2.96 -29.94
C GLY A 127 -37.18 -4.37 -30.33
N LEU A 128 -37.53 -5.33 -29.48
CA LEU A 128 -37.16 -6.74 -29.62
C LEU A 128 -38.39 -7.64 -29.39
N LYS A 129 -38.45 -8.78 -30.09
CA LYS A 129 -39.21 -9.96 -29.67
C LYS A 129 -38.23 -11.11 -29.46
N VAL A 130 -38.42 -11.88 -28.39
CA VAL A 130 -37.53 -13.00 -28.06
C VAL A 130 -38.39 -14.18 -27.62
N TYR A 131 -38.27 -15.29 -28.33
CA TYR A 131 -39.10 -16.47 -28.11
C TYR A 131 -38.34 -17.76 -28.43
N TYR A 132 -38.82 -18.90 -27.92
CA TYR A 132 -38.21 -20.21 -28.21
C TYR A 132 -39.20 -21.21 -28.80
N ILE A 133 -38.67 -22.12 -29.62
CA ILE A 133 -39.35 -23.27 -30.21
C ILE A 133 -38.66 -24.53 -29.66
N ASP A 134 -39.47 -25.52 -29.27
CA ASP A 134 -39.00 -26.88 -29.05
C ASP A 134 -39.26 -27.66 -30.35
N GLU A 135 -38.21 -28.19 -30.99
CA GLU A 135 -38.35 -29.07 -32.16
C GLU A 135 -38.22 -30.55 -31.76
N ASP A 136 -39.19 -31.35 -32.19
CA ASP A 136 -39.14 -32.80 -32.14
C ASP A 136 -38.45 -33.36 -33.40
N PRO A 137 -37.68 -34.48 -33.30
CA PRO A 137 -36.83 -34.95 -34.38
C PRO A 137 -37.63 -35.55 -35.56
N PRO A 138 -37.32 -35.16 -36.82
CA PRO A 138 -37.98 -35.72 -38.00
C PRO A 138 -37.52 -37.16 -38.32
N ALA A 139 -38.41 -37.95 -38.91
CA ALA A 139 -38.14 -39.32 -39.35
C ALA A 139 -37.13 -39.37 -40.53
N PRO A 140 -36.34 -40.46 -40.67
CA PRO A 140 -35.29 -40.56 -41.69
C PRO A 140 -35.83 -40.61 -43.14
N PRO A 141 -35.02 -40.15 -44.13
CA PRO A 141 -35.50 -39.83 -45.48
C PRO A 141 -35.59 -41.03 -46.44
N ALA A 142 -36.43 -40.88 -47.46
CA ALA A 142 -36.47 -41.72 -48.66
C ALA A 142 -35.78 -41.03 -49.86
N GLU A 143 -35.34 -41.82 -50.85
CA GLU A 143 -34.48 -41.38 -51.95
C GLU A 143 -35.22 -40.63 -53.08
N GLN A 144 -34.56 -39.63 -53.71
CA GLN A 144 -34.22 -39.65 -55.15
C GLN A 144 -33.37 -38.43 -55.60
N LYS A 145 -32.89 -38.49 -56.85
CA LYS A 145 -31.97 -37.58 -57.60
C LYS A 145 -32.73 -36.86 -58.74
N PRO A 146 -32.12 -35.94 -59.54
CA PRO A 146 -31.16 -34.86 -59.26
C PRO A 146 -31.57 -33.52 -59.97
N GLU A 147 -30.65 -32.54 -60.06
CA GLU A 147 -30.57 -31.48 -61.12
C GLU A 147 -31.69 -30.40 -61.18
N GLU A 148 -31.50 -29.15 -61.66
CA GLU A 148 -30.31 -28.33 -61.96
C GLU A 148 -30.66 -26.81 -61.95
N LYS A 149 -29.63 -25.93 -61.98
CA LYS A 149 -29.64 -24.50 -62.42
C LYS A 149 -30.41 -23.42 -61.61
N ALA A 150 -29.93 -22.19 -61.83
CA ALA A 150 -30.47 -20.87 -61.44
C ALA A 150 -30.74 -20.08 -62.77
N PRO A 151 -30.96 -18.73 -62.84
CA PRO A 151 -30.94 -17.65 -61.84
C PRO A 151 -32.08 -16.59 -62.04
N GLU A 152 -31.85 -15.32 -61.66
CA GLU A 152 -32.42 -14.07 -62.26
C GLU A 152 -33.93 -13.74 -62.06
N THR A 153 -34.44 -12.49 -62.16
CA THR A 153 -34.01 -11.16 -61.62
C THR A 153 -35.23 -10.20 -61.57
N GLU A 154 -35.08 -9.01 -60.93
CA GLU A 154 -35.78 -7.75 -61.29
C GLU A 154 -37.34 -7.69 -61.12
N GLU A 155 -38.08 -6.57 -61.17
CA GLU A 155 -37.76 -5.13 -61.28
C GLU A 155 -38.89 -4.23 -60.66
N ASN A 156 -38.62 -2.94 -60.38
CA ASN A 156 -39.48 -1.72 -60.57
C ASN A 156 -40.96 -1.60 -60.02
N LYS A 157 -41.58 -0.41 -59.76
CA LYS A 157 -41.17 1.01 -59.49
C LYS A 157 -42.38 1.85 -58.89
N PRO A 158 -42.57 3.21 -59.00
CA PRO A 158 -43.13 4.02 -57.87
C PRO A 158 -44.33 4.97 -58.18
N ALA A 159 -44.76 5.78 -57.19
CA ALA A 159 -45.34 7.15 -57.23
C ALA A 159 -45.65 7.59 -55.76
N GLU A 160 -45.28 8.76 -55.21
CA GLU A 160 -45.86 10.14 -55.34
C GLU A 160 -47.28 10.29 -54.70
N GLU A 161 -47.67 11.37 -53.99
CA GLU A 161 -47.04 12.68 -53.66
C GLU A 161 -47.62 13.37 -52.38
N ALA A 162 -47.11 14.58 -52.02
CA ALA A 162 -47.66 15.71 -51.21
C ALA A 162 -48.73 15.51 -50.07
N LYS A 163 -48.57 15.95 -48.79
CA LYS A 163 -48.44 17.32 -48.15
C LYS A 163 -49.79 18.09 -47.93
N PRO A 164 -49.93 19.04 -46.95
CA PRO A 164 -49.64 19.02 -45.48
C PRO A 164 -50.70 19.80 -44.62
N GLU A 165 -50.37 20.23 -43.37
CA GLU A 165 -50.93 21.38 -42.59
C GLU A 165 -52.40 21.27 -42.01
N GLU A 166 -52.84 21.89 -40.88
CA GLU A 166 -52.15 22.60 -39.76
C GLU A 166 -52.91 22.49 -38.37
N GLU A 167 -53.02 23.55 -37.53
CA GLU A 167 -53.18 23.49 -36.04
C GLU A 167 -54.59 23.69 -35.38
N LYS A 168 -54.77 23.07 -34.19
CA LYS A 168 -55.46 23.49 -32.92
C LYS A 168 -56.88 24.14 -32.88
N LYS A 169 -57.73 23.66 -31.94
CA LYS A 169 -58.20 24.41 -30.72
C LYS A 169 -59.15 23.63 -29.78
N GLU A 170 -59.20 24.08 -28.50
CA GLU A 170 -60.25 24.04 -27.43
C GLU A 170 -61.23 22.83 -27.27
N GLU A 171 -61.41 22.24 -26.08
CA GLU A 171 -62.36 22.59 -24.95
C GLU A 171 -63.86 22.42 -25.31
N GLU A 172 -64.81 22.01 -24.45
CA GLU A 172 -64.93 22.11 -22.98
C GLU A 172 -66.01 21.13 -22.38
N LYS A 173 -65.86 20.65 -21.11
CA LYS A 173 -66.92 20.23 -20.13
C LYS A 173 -67.98 19.13 -20.54
N LYS A 174 -68.87 18.55 -19.69
CA LYS A 174 -69.33 18.81 -18.29
C LYS A 174 -69.98 17.55 -17.62
N GLU A 175 -70.07 17.56 -16.29
CA GLU A 175 -71.09 16.96 -15.37
C GLU A 175 -71.44 15.44 -15.30
N GLU A 176 -71.19 14.85 -14.11
CA GLU A 176 -72.13 14.25 -13.11
C GLU A 176 -73.54 13.69 -13.53
N PRO A 177 -74.15 12.70 -12.80
CA PRO A 177 -74.11 12.58 -11.32
C PRO A 177 -74.10 11.16 -10.65
N LYS A 178 -73.86 11.17 -9.32
CA LYS A 178 -74.50 10.48 -8.15
C LYS A 178 -75.28 9.15 -8.36
N THR A 179 -75.31 8.16 -7.45
CA THR A 179 -74.74 7.96 -6.07
C THR A 179 -74.48 6.42 -5.84
N GLU A 180 -74.40 5.73 -4.69
CA GLU A 180 -74.61 5.92 -3.22
C GLU A 180 -73.68 4.89 -2.47
N SER A 181 -73.07 5.14 -1.31
CA SER A 181 -73.55 4.93 0.09
C SER A 181 -74.04 3.51 0.46
N ASN A 182 -73.77 2.91 1.65
CA ASN A 182 -72.83 3.18 2.78
C ASN A 182 -72.86 1.98 3.78
N LYS A 183 -72.09 2.05 4.90
CA LYS A 183 -72.18 1.26 6.17
C LYS A 183 -71.66 -0.20 6.13
N GLU A 184 -71.16 -0.81 7.22
CA GLU A 184 -70.70 -0.35 8.55
C GLU A 184 -69.62 -1.36 9.07
N ALA A 185 -68.54 -0.93 9.76
CA ALA A 185 -68.31 -1.00 11.22
C ALA A 185 -68.52 -2.40 11.87
N LYS A 186 -67.69 -2.91 12.79
CA LYS A 186 -66.79 -2.29 13.80
C LYS A 186 -65.90 -3.39 14.47
N LYS A 187 -64.67 -3.05 14.93
CA LYS A 187 -63.91 -3.56 16.13
C LYS A 187 -63.83 -5.10 16.43
N GLU A 188 -63.00 -5.66 17.33
CA GLU A 188 -62.25 -5.17 18.51
C GLU A 188 -61.01 -6.07 18.84
N GLU A 189 -59.93 -5.50 19.39
CA GLU A 189 -58.87 -6.07 20.29
C GLU A 189 -58.16 -7.44 19.96
N GLU A 190 -57.08 -7.92 20.61
CA GLU A 190 -56.32 -7.51 21.82
C GLU A 190 -54.81 -7.87 21.71
N LYS A 191 -53.90 -7.19 22.46
CA LYS A 191 -52.53 -7.67 22.81
C LYS A 191 -51.84 -6.79 23.88
N PRO A 192 -51.27 -7.36 24.97
CA PRO A 192 -50.08 -6.76 25.61
C PRO A 192 -49.02 -7.74 26.17
N SER A 193 -48.02 -7.20 26.89
CA SER A 193 -46.70 -7.75 27.24
C SER A 193 -46.51 -8.20 28.71
N PRO A 194 -45.42 -8.94 29.03
CA PRO A 194 -44.89 -9.09 30.40
C PRO A 194 -44.03 -7.85 30.87
N PRO A 195 -43.66 -7.74 32.18
CA PRO A 195 -43.47 -6.42 32.83
C PRO A 195 -42.06 -6.22 33.52
N PRO A 196 -41.82 -5.54 34.68
CA PRO A 196 -40.79 -4.48 34.76
C PRO A 196 -39.77 -4.58 35.94
N GLN A 197 -39.40 -3.44 36.56
CA GLN A 197 -38.19 -3.14 37.38
C GLN A 197 -38.16 -3.57 38.87
N GLU A 198 -36.96 -3.42 39.47
CA GLU A 198 -36.63 -3.23 40.91
C GLU A 198 -36.84 -4.44 41.87
N GLU A 199 -36.21 -4.53 43.06
CA GLU A 199 -35.47 -3.56 43.90
C GLU A 199 -34.20 -4.21 44.57
N ASN A 200 -33.53 -3.53 45.52
CA ASN A 200 -32.27 -3.95 46.19
C ASN A 200 -32.23 -3.48 47.66
N PRO A 201 -31.66 -4.23 48.64
CA PRO A 201 -30.63 -3.60 49.50
C PRO A 201 -29.57 -4.48 50.25
N LYS A 202 -28.41 -3.83 50.52
CA LYS A 202 -27.54 -3.87 51.74
C LYS A 202 -26.34 -4.86 51.89
N LYS A 203 -25.47 -4.47 52.85
CA LYS A 203 -24.06 -4.85 53.17
C LYS A 203 -23.96 -5.28 54.67
N PRO A 204 -22.88 -5.91 55.23
CA PRO A 204 -21.52 -5.33 55.50
C PRO A 204 -20.34 -6.20 54.94
N GLU A 205 -19.06 -5.78 54.82
CA GLU A 205 -18.00 -5.44 55.83
C GLU A 205 -17.62 -6.62 56.78
N GLU A 206 -16.34 -6.94 57.11
CA GLU A 206 -14.99 -6.48 56.69
C GLU A 206 -13.88 -7.49 57.09
N ALA A 207 -12.63 -7.39 56.55
CA ALA A 207 -11.30 -7.46 57.23
C ALA A 207 -10.14 -8.09 56.38
N ALA A 208 -8.87 -7.88 56.79
CA ALA A 208 -7.63 -8.33 56.07
C ALA A 208 -6.46 -8.75 57.02
N PRO A 209 -5.16 -8.76 56.61
CA PRO A 209 -4.31 -9.93 56.31
C PRO A 209 -3.25 -10.28 57.40
N PRO A 210 -2.27 -11.20 57.19
CA PRO A 210 -0.94 -10.83 56.65
C PRO A 210 -0.20 -11.95 55.85
N VAL A 211 1.14 -11.87 55.68
CA VAL A 211 1.98 -12.60 54.69
C VAL A 211 3.32 -13.13 55.26
N LYS A 212 3.77 -14.34 54.85
CA LYS A 212 5.15 -14.85 54.60
C LYS A 212 5.07 -16.34 54.16
N VAL A 213 5.64 -16.84 53.04
CA VAL A 213 7.04 -16.93 52.51
C VAL A 213 7.88 -18.07 53.11
N GLU A 214 8.04 -19.18 52.36
CA GLU A 214 9.29 -19.98 52.18
C GLU A 214 9.13 -21.07 51.07
N ASN A 215 10.24 -21.69 50.63
CA ASN A 215 10.40 -22.67 49.53
C ASN A 215 11.40 -23.79 49.96
N PRO A 216 11.64 -24.89 49.19
CA PRO A 216 10.77 -25.83 48.47
C PRO A 216 10.98 -27.28 49.01
N PRO A 217 10.61 -28.39 48.32
CA PRO A 217 11.55 -29.06 47.39
C PRO A 217 10.89 -29.76 46.17
N LEU A 218 11.68 -30.53 45.40
CA LEU A 218 11.30 -31.21 44.14
C LEU A 218 10.71 -32.62 44.37
N ALA A 219 9.90 -33.08 43.42
CA ALA A 219 9.77 -34.50 43.02
C ALA A 219 9.21 -34.61 41.57
N GLU A 220 9.56 -35.68 40.85
CA GLU A 220 9.11 -35.95 39.47
C GLU A 220 7.96 -36.98 39.43
N SER A 221 7.10 -36.92 38.40
CA SER A 221 6.41 -38.11 37.88
C SER A 221 5.81 -37.87 36.48
N GLU A 222 6.10 -38.74 35.51
CA GLU A 222 5.45 -38.74 34.19
C GLU A 222 3.99 -39.26 34.24
N LYS A 223 3.20 -38.94 33.21
CA LYS A 223 2.19 -39.88 32.65
C LYS A 223 1.74 -39.53 31.22
N LYS A 224 1.51 -40.57 30.41
CA LYS A 224 0.98 -40.48 29.03
C LYS A 224 -0.55 -40.67 29.01
N PRO A 225 -1.27 -40.18 27.97
CA PRO A 225 -2.73 -40.25 27.90
C PRO A 225 -3.27 -41.57 27.32
N SER A 226 -4.50 -41.92 27.69
CA SER A 226 -5.31 -42.99 27.07
C SER A 226 -6.25 -42.45 25.98
N LYS A 227 -6.76 -43.34 25.12
CA LYS A 227 -7.75 -43.05 24.07
C LYS A 227 -8.99 -43.92 24.28
N GLU A 228 -10.17 -43.35 24.10
CA GLU A 228 -11.45 -43.96 23.69
C GLU A 228 -12.49 -42.83 23.64
N GLU A 229 -13.48 -42.76 22.74
CA GLU A 229 -13.89 -43.67 21.66
C GLU A 229 -14.03 -42.92 20.31
N LYS A 230 -14.30 -43.66 19.23
CA LYS A 230 -14.91 -43.14 17.99
C LYS A 230 -16.28 -43.80 17.82
N GLU A 231 -17.29 -43.05 17.36
CA GLU A 231 -17.89 -43.24 16.01
C GLU A 231 -19.20 -42.47 15.83
N LYS A 232 -19.25 -41.60 14.81
CA LYS A 232 -20.28 -41.59 13.75
C LYS A 232 -19.99 -40.49 12.70
N ALA A 233 -19.45 -40.90 11.57
CA ALA A 233 -19.75 -40.26 10.28
C ALA A 233 -21.13 -40.78 9.79
N GLU A 234 -21.80 -40.26 8.77
CA GLU A 234 -21.53 -39.23 7.75
C GLU A 234 -22.91 -38.60 7.39
N ILE A 235 -23.10 -37.47 6.68
CA ILE A 235 -23.00 -37.29 5.21
C ILE A 235 -23.08 -35.78 4.85
N VAL A 236 -22.04 -35.26 4.19
CA VAL A 236 -22.00 -34.29 3.06
C VAL A 236 -22.73 -32.91 3.10
N LYS A 237 -21.92 -31.84 3.26
CA LYS A 237 -21.78 -30.55 2.49
C LYS A 237 -23.06 -29.71 2.18
N ARG A 238 -23.07 -28.37 2.36
CA ARG A 238 -22.28 -27.41 1.53
C ARG A 238 -22.07 -26.01 2.17
N SER A 239 -20.85 -25.77 2.67
CA SER A 239 -20.11 -24.49 2.74
C SER A 239 -20.82 -23.15 3.06
N GLU A 240 -20.76 -22.73 4.33
CA GLU A 240 -20.46 -21.35 4.73
C GLU A 240 -19.33 -21.37 5.78
N VAL A 241 -18.36 -20.45 5.72
CA VAL A 241 -17.18 -20.47 6.60
C VAL A 241 -17.37 -19.52 7.79
N THR A 242 -18.14 -19.97 8.77
CA THR A 242 -18.24 -19.33 10.08
C THR A 242 -17.09 -19.79 10.95
N ILE A 243 -16.10 -18.91 11.20
CA ILE A 243 -14.99 -19.20 12.11
C ILE A 243 -15.49 -19.05 13.55
N SER A 244 -15.73 -20.18 14.21
CA SER A 244 -16.22 -20.25 15.59
C SER A 244 -15.15 -19.80 16.60
N ASP A 245 -15.51 -18.89 17.52
CA ASP A 245 -14.65 -18.44 18.63
C ASP A 245 -14.41 -19.56 19.67
N LEU A 246 -13.42 -20.44 19.46
CA LEU A 246 -13.00 -21.41 20.49
C LEU A 246 -11.52 -21.84 20.48
N GLU A 247 -10.58 -20.90 20.57
CA GLU A 247 -9.24 -21.23 21.10
C GLU A 247 -8.61 -20.10 21.94
N LEU A 248 -9.39 -19.55 22.87
CA LEU A 248 -8.98 -18.45 23.74
C LEU A 248 -8.23 -18.94 25.00
N ARG A 249 -7.07 -19.60 24.82
CA ARG A 249 -6.20 -19.99 25.94
C ARG A 249 -5.61 -18.75 26.62
N SER A 250 -5.95 -18.55 27.89
CA SER A 250 -5.50 -17.43 28.71
C SER A 250 -4.05 -17.58 29.17
N LEU A 251 -3.09 -17.11 28.36
CA LEU A 251 -1.68 -16.96 28.74
C LEU A 251 -1.45 -15.78 29.72
N ALA A 252 -2.22 -15.77 30.81
CA ALA A 252 -2.31 -14.69 31.78
C ALA A 252 -1.52 -14.94 33.09
N SER A 253 -0.65 -15.95 33.12
CA SER A 253 0.41 -16.11 34.13
C SER A 253 1.44 -17.13 33.68
N ASP A 254 2.57 -16.70 33.13
CA ASP A 254 3.83 -17.43 33.34
C ASP A 254 5.07 -16.53 33.28
N ARG A 255 6.12 -16.89 34.03
CA ARG A 255 7.37 -16.15 34.18
C ARG A 255 8.43 -16.60 33.17
N GLY A 256 8.09 -16.55 31.88
CA GLY A 256 8.98 -16.98 30.80
C GLY A 256 8.64 -16.37 29.44
N ARG A 257 8.87 -15.06 29.27
CA ARG A 257 8.70 -14.42 27.96
C ARG A 257 9.80 -14.87 26.98
N SER A 258 9.51 -15.90 26.18
CA SER A 258 10.32 -16.28 25.02
C SER A 258 10.55 -15.06 24.13
N ALA A 259 11.81 -14.71 23.86
CA ALA A 259 12.14 -13.60 22.97
C ALA A 259 11.70 -13.88 21.51
N TYR A 260 11.51 -15.15 21.16
CA TYR A 260 11.05 -15.63 19.85
C TYR A 260 9.74 -16.39 20.04
N ASP A 261 8.64 -15.67 19.85
CA ASP A 261 7.25 -16.10 20.13
C ASP A 261 6.27 -15.66 19.02
N LEU A 262 6.75 -14.84 18.06
CA LEU A 262 5.99 -14.43 16.88
C LEU A 262 6.34 -15.27 15.63
N VAL A 263 7.29 -16.19 15.74
CA VAL A 263 7.85 -16.97 14.63
C VAL A 263 7.97 -18.44 15.01
N ASP A 264 7.84 -19.33 14.02
CA ASP A 264 8.02 -20.76 14.25
C ASP A 264 9.49 -21.06 14.52
N ARG A 265 9.80 -21.93 15.48
CA ARG A 265 11.18 -22.31 15.80
C ARG A 265 11.70 -23.29 14.75
N MET A 266 12.50 -22.81 13.81
CA MET A 266 13.13 -23.63 12.79
C MET A 266 14.37 -24.33 13.38
N PRO A 267 14.43 -25.67 13.43
CA PRO A 267 15.60 -26.39 13.91
C PRO A 267 16.70 -26.41 12.85
N PHE A 268 17.88 -25.88 13.19
CA PHE A 268 19.06 -25.91 12.32
C PHE A 268 20.13 -26.83 12.90
N LEU A 269 20.74 -27.65 12.06
CA LEU A 269 21.99 -28.35 12.39
C LEU A 269 23.16 -27.39 12.14
N TYR A 270 23.87 -27.05 13.21
CA TYR A 270 25.07 -26.24 13.17
C TYR A 270 26.32 -27.11 13.19
N VAL A 271 27.29 -26.78 12.34
CA VAL A 271 28.62 -27.38 12.29
C VAL A 271 29.64 -26.26 12.26
N ARG A 272 30.41 -26.05 13.34
CA ARG A 272 31.56 -25.14 13.37
C ARG A 272 32.83 -25.93 13.11
N VAL A 273 33.52 -25.65 12.00
CA VAL A 273 34.83 -26.24 11.68
C VAL A 273 35.89 -25.18 11.92
N VAL A 274 36.78 -25.42 12.89
CA VAL A 274 37.76 -24.42 13.36
C VAL A 274 39.12 -24.64 12.71
N LYS A 275 39.71 -25.82 12.90
CA LYS A 275 41.10 -26.15 12.50
C LYS A 275 41.25 -27.61 12.07
N ALA A 276 42.33 -27.92 11.36
CA ALA A 276 42.84 -29.28 11.20
C ALA A 276 44.31 -29.39 11.62
N LYS A 277 44.70 -30.58 12.06
CA LYS A 277 46.07 -30.96 12.43
C LYS A 277 46.42 -32.22 11.65
N THR A 278 47.54 -32.18 10.95
CA THR A 278 48.00 -33.26 10.06
C THR A 278 49.27 -33.89 10.63
N ALA A 279 49.44 -35.21 10.47
CA ALA A 279 50.61 -35.92 10.98
C ALA A 279 51.91 -35.46 10.28
N ASN A 280 51.88 -35.33 8.95
CA ASN A 280 52.93 -34.65 8.20
C ASN A 280 52.74 -33.13 8.30
N ASN A 281 53.84 -32.42 8.59
CA ASN A 281 53.85 -30.98 8.82
C ASN A 281 54.80 -30.21 7.88
N GLU A 282 55.44 -30.91 6.92
CA GLU A 282 56.51 -30.37 6.07
C GLU A 282 56.01 -29.70 4.79
N SER A 283 54.86 -30.12 4.25
CA SER A 283 54.22 -29.50 3.09
C SER A 283 53.22 -28.41 3.48
N LYS A 284 53.36 -27.22 2.87
CA LYS A 284 52.34 -26.16 2.90
C LYS A 284 51.31 -26.35 1.77
N SER A 285 50.84 -27.58 1.55
CA SER A 285 49.73 -27.83 0.63
C SER A 285 48.46 -27.17 1.18
N PRO A 286 47.62 -26.55 0.34
CA PRO A 286 46.38 -25.94 0.80
C PRO A 286 45.40 -27.05 1.19
N VAL A 287 44.78 -26.87 2.37
CA VAL A 287 43.86 -27.84 2.96
C VAL A 287 42.43 -27.28 2.90
N TYR A 288 41.45 -28.14 2.61
CA TYR A 288 40.03 -27.82 2.80
C TYR A 288 39.30 -28.96 3.53
N ALA A 289 38.39 -28.60 4.44
CA ALA A 289 37.35 -29.49 4.93
C ALA A 289 36.17 -29.52 3.93
N LYS A 290 35.60 -30.70 3.72
CA LYS A 290 34.40 -30.97 2.91
C LYS A 290 33.34 -31.62 3.80
N LEU A 291 32.23 -30.93 4.00
CA LEU A 291 31.06 -31.42 4.74
C LEU A 291 30.10 -32.06 3.75
N MET A 292 29.59 -33.26 4.07
CA MET A 292 28.53 -33.92 3.30
C MET A 292 27.37 -34.35 4.21
N ILE A 293 26.14 -34.07 3.78
CA ILE A 293 24.90 -34.50 4.43
C ILE A 293 23.89 -34.87 3.34
N GLY A 294 23.80 -36.16 3.01
CA GLY A 294 22.96 -36.66 1.91
C GLY A 294 23.27 -35.97 0.59
N THR A 295 22.31 -35.20 0.06
CA THR A 295 22.44 -34.46 -1.20
C THR A 295 23.25 -33.17 -1.12
N HIS A 296 23.61 -32.69 0.07
CA HIS A 296 24.40 -31.46 0.25
C HIS A 296 25.88 -31.78 0.46
N SER A 297 26.75 -31.24 -0.39
CA SER A 297 28.22 -31.34 -0.29
C SER A 297 28.84 -29.96 -0.43
N ILE A 298 29.57 -29.50 0.60
CA ILE A 298 30.14 -28.15 0.68
C ILE A 298 31.64 -28.25 0.98
N LYS A 299 32.47 -27.62 0.15
CA LYS A 299 33.90 -27.41 0.43
C LYS A 299 34.09 -26.06 1.14
N THR A 300 34.98 -26.04 2.13
CA THR A 300 35.58 -24.79 2.65
C THR A 300 36.49 -24.17 1.59
N LYS A 301 36.94 -22.92 1.79
CA LYS A 301 38.02 -22.36 0.97
C LYS A 301 39.33 -23.06 1.31
N SER A 302 40.03 -23.56 0.30
CA SER A 302 41.40 -24.08 0.42
C SER A 302 42.33 -22.99 0.93
N GLN A 303 43.01 -23.24 2.05
CA GLN A 303 43.91 -22.29 2.70
C GLN A 303 45.20 -23.02 3.14
N SER A 304 46.34 -22.32 3.08
CA SER A 304 47.64 -22.84 3.54
C SER A 304 47.78 -22.82 5.06
N ASP A 305 47.10 -21.88 5.72
CA ASP A 305 46.96 -21.84 7.18
C ASP A 305 45.78 -22.73 7.57
N LYS A 306 46.01 -23.64 8.54
CA LYS A 306 45.08 -24.72 8.93
C LYS A 306 43.90 -24.24 9.79
N ASP A 307 43.52 -22.97 9.63
CA ASP A 307 42.55 -22.20 10.42
C ASP A 307 41.43 -21.68 9.51
N TRP A 308 40.23 -22.26 9.59
CA TRP A 308 39.08 -21.83 8.79
C TRP A 308 38.05 -21.01 9.56
N ASP A 309 37.88 -21.33 10.85
CA ASP A 309 36.81 -20.89 11.78
C ASP A 309 35.49 -20.45 11.12
N LYS A 310 34.76 -21.43 10.57
CA LYS A 310 33.48 -21.21 9.89
C LYS A 310 32.37 -22.07 10.48
N VAL A 311 31.20 -21.45 10.66
CA VAL A 311 29.96 -22.13 11.00
C VAL A 311 29.15 -22.40 9.72
N PHE A 312 28.58 -23.59 9.63
CA PHE A 312 27.59 -23.99 8.64
C PHE A 312 26.27 -24.29 9.36
N ALA A 313 25.15 -23.84 8.81
CA ALA A 313 23.80 -24.05 9.31
C ALA A 313 22.95 -24.70 8.22
N PHE A 314 22.49 -25.92 8.49
CA PHE A 314 21.64 -26.70 7.60
C PHE A 314 20.22 -26.73 8.17
N ASP A 315 19.23 -26.36 7.37
CA ASP A 315 17.82 -26.51 7.74
C ASP A 315 17.48 -28.00 7.89
N LYS A 316 17.03 -28.40 9.08
CA LYS A 316 16.73 -29.80 9.39
C LYS A 316 15.57 -30.35 8.56
N GLU A 317 14.63 -29.51 8.11
CA GLU A 317 13.52 -29.96 7.27
C GLU A 317 13.97 -30.35 5.85
N GLY A 318 15.16 -29.87 5.41
CA GLY A 318 15.80 -30.24 4.15
C GLY A 318 16.78 -31.42 4.22
N LEU A 319 17.00 -32.03 5.40
CA LEU A 319 18.01 -33.08 5.57
C LEU A 319 17.50 -34.48 5.16
N ASN A 320 17.97 -34.94 4.01
CA ASN A 320 17.68 -36.28 3.47
C ASN A 320 18.58 -37.42 4.03
N SER A 321 19.33 -37.18 5.12
CA SER A 321 20.27 -38.14 5.72
C SER A 321 20.16 -38.15 7.24
N THR A 322 20.45 -39.29 7.87
CA THR A 322 20.60 -39.43 9.33
C THR A 322 22.02 -39.22 9.82
N SER A 323 23.01 -39.16 8.92
CA SER A 323 24.43 -38.91 9.24
C SER A 323 24.96 -37.62 8.60
N LEU A 324 25.89 -36.98 9.32
CA LEU A 324 26.79 -35.93 8.85
C LEU A 324 28.20 -36.51 8.68
N GLU A 325 28.83 -36.27 7.54
CA GLU A 325 30.23 -36.61 7.28
C GLU A 325 31.07 -35.34 7.14
N VAL A 326 32.22 -35.29 7.81
CA VAL A 326 33.22 -34.21 7.70
C VAL A 326 34.54 -34.83 7.29
N SER A 327 34.96 -34.59 6.05
CA SER A 327 36.21 -35.09 5.47
C SER A 327 37.21 -33.98 5.25
N VAL A 328 38.51 -34.25 5.39
CA VAL A 328 39.58 -33.27 5.16
C VAL A 328 40.41 -33.70 3.95
N TRP A 329 40.75 -32.73 3.10
CA TRP A 329 41.38 -32.95 1.80
C TRP A 329 42.55 -31.99 1.58
N THR A 330 43.54 -32.46 0.82
CA THR A 330 44.68 -31.67 0.32
C THR A 330 44.69 -31.65 -1.20
N GLU A 331 44.99 -30.49 -1.77
CA GLU A 331 45.31 -30.36 -3.19
C GLU A 331 46.82 -30.54 -3.40
N GLU A 332 47.21 -31.56 -4.16
CA GLU A 332 48.60 -31.73 -4.62
C GLU A 332 48.71 -31.40 -6.11
N LYS A 333 49.72 -30.60 -6.47
CA LYS A 333 50.09 -30.32 -7.85
C LYS A 333 51.32 -31.14 -8.22
N LYS A 334 51.20 -31.99 -9.23
CA LYS A 334 52.33 -32.70 -9.85
C LYS A 334 52.96 -31.80 -10.91
N GLU A 335 54.29 -31.72 -10.94
CA GLU A 335 55.03 -30.74 -11.77
C GLU A 335 55.01 -31.00 -13.30
N ASN A 336 54.12 -31.87 -13.81
CA ASN A 336 54.04 -32.22 -15.24
C ASN A 336 52.60 -32.34 -15.81
N GLU A 337 51.56 -32.05 -15.04
CA GLU A 337 50.17 -32.04 -15.56
C GLU A 337 49.38 -30.84 -14.99
N GLU A 338 48.44 -30.29 -15.75
CA GLU A 338 47.53 -29.23 -15.26
C GLU A 338 46.46 -29.76 -14.28
N THR A 339 46.30 -31.09 -14.21
CA THR A 339 45.40 -31.80 -13.29
C THR A 339 45.88 -31.71 -11.84
N THR A 340 45.19 -30.90 -11.03
CA THR A 340 45.37 -30.87 -9.57
C THR A 340 44.72 -32.11 -8.95
N GLN A 341 45.46 -32.87 -8.15
CA GLN A 341 44.96 -34.12 -7.57
C GLN A 341 44.45 -33.88 -6.13
N GLU A 342 43.17 -34.16 -5.90
CA GLU A 342 42.55 -34.07 -4.57
C GLU A 342 42.75 -35.39 -3.80
N CYS A 343 43.49 -35.35 -2.70
CA CYS A 343 43.72 -36.51 -1.81
C CYS A 343 42.99 -36.31 -0.49
N SER A 344 42.31 -37.36 -0.01
CA SER A 344 41.64 -37.36 1.30
C SER A 344 42.63 -37.70 2.43
N LEU A 345 42.63 -36.89 3.48
CA LEU A 345 43.38 -37.12 4.72
C LEU A 345 42.60 -37.93 5.76
N GLY A 346 41.28 -38.09 5.56
CA GLY A 346 40.38 -38.89 6.37
C GLY A 346 39.01 -38.24 6.59
N THR A 347 38.13 -38.92 7.32
CA THR A 347 36.73 -38.54 7.56
C THR A 347 36.32 -38.76 9.03
N VAL A 348 35.39 -37.95 9.54
CA VAL A 348 34.64 -38.19 10.78
C VAL A 348 33.15 -38.24 10.44
N SER A 349 32.38 -39.14 11.06
CA SER A 349 30.93 -39.21 10.92
C SER A 349 30.19 -38.98 12.24
N PHE A 350 28.95 -38.49 12.17
CA PHE A 350 28.07 -38.20 13.31
C PHE A 350 26.63 -38.62 13.02
N ASP A 351 25.97 -39.35 13.93
CA ASP A 351 24.52 -39.58 13.89
C ASP A 351 23.78 -38.33 14.41
N LEU A 352 22.85 -37.81 13.61
CA LEU A 352 22.04 -36.62 13.90
C LEU A 352 21.05 -36.81 15.08
N GLN A 353 20.89 -38.04 15.58
CA GLN A 353 20.12 -38.34 16.80
C GLN A 353 20.91 -38.06 18.08
N GLU A 354 22.24 -38.24 18.06
CA GLU A 354 23.12 -38.05 19.23
C GLU A 354 23.59 -36.60 19.39
N VAL A 355 23.45 -35.78 18.34
CA VAL A 355 23.85 -34.37 18.34
C VAL A 355 23.11 -33.56 19.44
N PRO A 356 23.83 -32.84 20.31
CA PRO A 356 23.22 -32.09 21.42
C PRO A 356 22.33 -30.94 20.91
N LYS A 357 21.24 -30.69 21.62
CA LYS A 357 20.30 -29.58 21.33
C LYS A 357 20.66 -28.37 22.19
N ARG A 358 20.67 -27.17 21.60
CA ARG A 358 20.96 -25.88 22.25
C ARG A 358 19.82 -24.90 21.98
N VAL A 359 19.35 -24.18 23.01
CA VAL A 359 18.40 -23.07 22.85
C VAL A 359 18.88 -21.88 23.69
N PRO A 360 18.98 -20.65 23.15
CA PRO A 360 19.32 -19.48 23.96
C PRO A 360 18.42 -19.38 25.21
N PRO A 361 18.98 -19.23 26.42
CA PRO A 361 20.30 -18.65 26.72
C PRO A 361 21.47 -19.64 26.89
N ASP A 362 21.36 -20.90 26.44
CA ASP A 362 22.43 -21.91 26.58
C ASP A 362 23.78 -21.42 26.02
N SER A 363 24.86 -21.63 26.78
CA SER A 363 26.23 -21.27 26.38
C SER A 363 26.68 -21.98 25.09
N PRO A 364 27.52 -21.35 24.25
CA PRO A 364 28.02 -21.98 23.03
C PRO A 364 28.88 -23.22 23.34
N LEU A 365 28.73 -24.27 22.52
CA LEU A 365 29.50 -25.51 22.67
C LEU A 365 30.98 -25.25 22.37
N ALA A 366 31.88 -25.73 23.24
CA ALA A 366 33.31 -25.67 23.00
C ALA A 366 33.72 -26.63 21.85
N PRO A 367 34.54 -26.18 20.87
CA PRO A 367 35.09 -27.07 19.85
C PRO A 367 35.95 -28.18 20.44
N GLN A 368 35.77 -29.41 19.94
CA GLN A 368 36.49 -30.61 20.36
C GLN A 368 37.34 -31.15 19.21
N TRP A 369 38.42 -31.87 19.55
CA TRP A 369 39.25 -32.59 18.57
C TRP A 369 38.67 -33.98 18.32
N TYR A 370 38.52 -34.33 17.04
CA TYR A 370 38.12 -35.66 16.57
C TYR A 370 39.23 -36.22 15.69
N ALA A 371 39.60 -37.48 15.90
CA ALA A 371 40.53 -38.19 15.03
C ALA A 371 39.84 -38.54 13.70
N LEU A 372 40.55 -38.35 12.59
CA LEU A 372 40.05 -38.64 11.25
C LEU A 372 40.32 -40.12 10.90
N GLU A 373 39.28 -40.85 10.51
CA GLU A 373 39.39 -42.22 10.00
C GLU A 373 39.94 -42.19 8.57
N SER A 374 41.00 -42.97 8.31
CA SER A 374 41.75 -42.95 7.05
C SER A 374 42.44 -44.30 6.82
N GLU A 375 42.32 -44.83 5.60
CA GLU A 375 43.02 -46.06 5.18
C GLU A 375 44.53 -45.82 4.94
N SER A 376 44.97 -44.57 4.77
CA SER A 376 46.29 -44.22 4.25
C SER A 376 47.21 -43.50 5.25
N SER A 377 46.65 -42.81 6.25
CA SER A 377 47.43 -41.96 7.17
C SER A 377 46.77 -41.81 8.54
N ALA A 378 47.34 -42.47 9.55
CA ALA A 378 46.91 -42.35 10.94
C ALA A 378 47.49 -41.07 11.60
N GLY A 379 46.70 -40.46 12.50
CA GLY A 379 47.15 -39.31 13.32
C GLY A 379 46.74 -37.92 12.80
N ASN A 380 45.83 -37.84 11.82
CA ASN A 380 45.18 -36.59 11.43
C ASN A 380 43.99 -36.30 12.37
N GLU A 381 43.80 -35.04 12.78
CA GLU A 381 42.74 -34.61 13.70
C GLU A 381 42.04 -33.35 13.17
N VAL A 382 40.74 -33.20 13.45
CA VAL A 382 39.95 -32.01 13.11
C VAL A 382 39.29 -31.42 14.36
N MET A 383 39.37 -30.10 14.53
CA MET A 383 38.70 -29.36 15.60
C MET A 383 37.36 -28.84 15.09
N LEU A 384 36.26 -29.34 15.66
CA LEU A 384 34.90 -28.94 15.29
C LEU A 384 33.91 -29.00 16.46
N ALA A 385 32.73 -28.41 16.27
CA ALA A 385 31.58 -28.53 17.15
C ALA A 385 30.31 -28.76 16.32
N VAL A 386 29.43 -29.67 16.78
CA VAL A 386 28.14 -29.98 16.13
C VAL A 386 27.02 -29.84 17.16
N TRP A 387 25.96 -29.11 16.82
CA TRP A 387 24.77 -28.97 17.68
C TRP A 387 23.50 -28.70 16.86
N ILE A 388 22.33 -29.08 17.39
CA ILE A 388 21.03 -28.68 16.85
C ILE A 388 20.57 -27.43 17.59
N GLY A 389 20.53 -26.30 16.90
CA GLY A 389 20.06 -25.02 17.42
C GLY A 389 18.76 -24.57 16.76
N THR A 390 18.48 -23.28 16.86
CA THR A 390 17.36 -22.60 16.17
C THR A 390 17.84 -21.34 15.47
N GLN A 391 16.99 -20.63 14.74
CA GLN A 391 17.33 -19.32 14.14
C GLN A 391 17.59 -18.20 15.17
N ALA A 392 17.35 -18.47 16.46
CA ALA A 392 17.67 -17.58 17.56
C ALA A 392 19.12 -17.73 18.08
N ASP A 393 19.87 -18.74 17.60
CA ASP A 393 21.28 -18.93 17.96
C ASP A 393 22.14 -17.75 17.45
N GLU A 394 23.05 -17.25 18.28
CA GLU A 394 24.00 -16.18 17.94
C GLU A 394 24.81 -16.52 16.69
N ALA A 395 25.15 -17.81 16.49
CA ALA A 395 25.89 -18.29 15.33
C ALA A 395 25.11 -18.21 14.01
N PHE A 396 23.78 -18.05 14.05
CA PHE A 396 22.93 -18.04 12.85
C PHE A 396 23.27 -16.91 11.88
N GLN A 397 23.68 -15.74 12.39
CA GLN A 397 24.00 -14.56 11.56
C GLN A 397 25.35 -14.66 10.84
N GLU A 398 26.29 -15.42 11.41
CA GLU A 398 27.64 -15.58 10.85
C GLU A 398 27.76 -16.81 9.94
N ALA A 399 26.92 -17.82 10.15
CA ALA A 399 26.94 -19.09 9.45
C ALA A 399 26.73 -18.98 7.93
N TRP A 400 27.29 -19.95 7.21
CA TRP A 400 26.83 -20.35 5.87
C TRP A 400 25.46 -21.02 6.01
N GLN A 401 24.45 -20.58 5.25
CA GLN A 401 23.06 -21.04 5.39
C GLN A 401 22.61 -21.85 4.15
N SER A 402 22.04 -23.05 4.36
CA SER A 402 21.68 -23.98 3.26
C SER A 402 20.53 -23.49 2.38
N ASP A 403 19.56 -22.79 2.95
CA ASP A 403 18.38 -22.25 2.25
C ASP A 403 18.68 -20.99 1.42
N SER A 404 19.78 -20.31 1.74
CA SER A 404 20.11 -18.97 1.26
C SER A 404 21.33 -18.91 0.34
N GLY A 405 21.73 -20.05 -0.23
CA GLY A 405 22.88 -20.14 -1.14
C GLY A 405 24.25 -19.92 -0.50
N GLY A 406 24.35 -20.02 0.83
CA GLY A 406 25.62 -20.03 1.53
C GLY A 406 26.18 -18.66 1.92
N LEU A 407 27.47 -18.42 1.63
CA LEU A 407 28.25 -17.29 2.17
C LEU A 407 28.16 -16.01 1.31
N LEU A 408 27.25 -15.94 0.34
CA LEU A 408 27.06 -14.76 -0.52
C LEU A 408 26.63 -13.57 0.35
N PRO A 409 27.36 -12.43 0.35
CA PRO A 409 26.99 -11.28 1.18
C PRO A 409 25.55 -10.83 0.91
N GLU A 410 25.14 -10.84 -0.37
CA GLU A 410 23.85 -10.35 -0.85
C GLU A 410 22.64 -11.19 -0.43
N THR A 411 22.81 -12.45 -0.04
CA THR A 411 21.69 -13.29 0.44
C THR A 411 21.50 -13.21 1.96
N ARG A 412 22.42 -12.61 2.70
CA ARG A 412 22.36 -12.50 4.17
C ARG A 412 21.28 -11.54 4.68
N ALA A 413 20.71 -11.89 5.82
CA ALA A 413 19.89 -10.97 6.62
C ALA A 413 20.74 -9.81 7.19
N LYS A 414 20.16 -8.61 7.31
CA LYS A 414 20.84 -7.45 7.89
C LYS A 414 19.88 -6.39 8.43
N VAL A 415 20.22 -5.81 9.58
CA VAL A 415 19.65 -4.55 10.08
C VAL A 415 20.51 -3.37 9.59
N TYR A 416 19.87 -2.34 9.06
CA TYR A 416 20.50 -1.08 8.67
C TYR A 416 19.89 0.10 9.44
N LEU A 417 20.64 1.19 9.56
CA LEU A 417 20.16 2.44 10.13
C LEU A 417 20.19 3.54 9.07
N SER A 418 19.11 4.31 8.95
CA SER A 418 19.09 5.47 8.07
C SER A 418 20.08 6.54 8.58
N PRO A 419 20.73 7.30 7.66
CA PRO A 419 21.57 8.42 8.06
C PRO A 419 20.71 9.48 8.76
N LYS A 420 21.23 10.08 9.83
CA LYS A 420 20.48 11.06 10.60
C LYS A 420 20.48 12.41 9.87
N LEU A 421 19.32 12.78 9.33
CA LEU A 421 19.15 13.96 8.47
C LEU A 421 18.89 15.24 9.28
N TRP A 422 19.36 16.37 8.76
CA TRP A 422 19.17 17.74 9.27
C TRP A 422 18.86 18.67 8.09
N TYR A 423 18.18 19.79 8.34
CA TYR A 423 18.15 20.90 7.36
C TYR A 423 19.32 21.86 7.63
N LEU A 424 20.09 22.18 6.61
CA LEU A 424 21.10 23.24 6.64
C LEU A 424 20.49 24.47 5.93
N ARG A 425 20.31 25.57 6.66
CA ARG A 425 19.83 26.84 6.12
C ARG A 425 21.00 27.79 5.91
N LEU A 426 21.12 28.31 4.70
CA LEU A 426 22.07 29.31 4.26
C LEU A 426 21.30 30.56 3.81
N THR A 427 21.23 31.60 4.65
CA THR A 427 20.77 32.92 4.20
C THR A 427 21.95 33.62 3.51
N VAL A 428 21.80 33.93 2.22
CA VAL A 428 22.74 34.77 1.47
C VAL A 428 22.28 36.22 1.63
N ILE A 429 23.07 37.03 2.36
CA ILE A 429 22.67 38.40 2.69
C ILE A 429 23.15 39.36 1.60
N GLN A 430 24.47 39.50 1.46
CA GLN A 430 25.12 40.46 0.56
C GLN A 430 26.57 40.05 0.26
N THR A 431 27.21 40.65 -0.75
CA THR A 431 28.68 40.64 -0.90
C THR A 431 29.27 42.02 -0.61
N GLN A 432 30.60 42.10 -0.51
CA GLN A 432 31.36 43.35 -0.36
C GLN A 432 32.68 43.24 -1.13
N ASP A 433 33.17 44.37 -1.64
CA ASP A 433 34.49 44.52 -2.29
C ASP A 433 34.69 43.55 -3.48
N LEU A 434 33.64 43.33 -4.29
CA LEU A 434 33.62 42.28 -5.32
C LEU A 434 34.44 42.67 -6.56
N HIS A 435 35.55 41.97 -6.79
CA HIS A 435 36.46 42.22 -7.93
C HIS A 435 36.02 41.48 -9.20
N LEU A 436 35.09 42.08 -9.95
CA LEU A 436 34.71 41.61 -11.28
C LEU A 436 35.88 41.61 -12.28
N GLY A 437 35.83 40.71 -13.26
CA GLY A 437 36.86 40.59 -14.29
C GLY A 437 36.90 41.80 -15.22
N SER A 438 38.09 42.39 -15.39
CA SER A 438 38.31 43.49 -16.34
C SER A 438 38.37 42.99 -17.79
N GLY A 439 37.24 42.47 -18.29
CA GLY A 439 37.06 42.14 -19.70
C GLY A 439 37.03 43.42 -20.54
N SER A 440 37.84 43.45 -21.62
CA SER A 440 37.95 44.63 -22.47
C SER A 440 36.73 44.81 -23.37
N GLU A 441 35.74 45.59 -22.92
CA GLU A 441 35.21 46.73 -23.68
C GLU A 441 34.18 47.55 -22.86
N ALA A 442 34.34 48.88 -22.85
CA ALA A 442 33.53 49.78 -22.02
C ALA A 442 32.18 50.16 -22.70
N LYS A 443 31.27 49.20 -22.87
CA LYS A 443 29.88 49.48 -23.33
C LYS A 443 28.80 48.65 -22.62
N VAL A 444 28.15 49.31 -21.65
CA VAL A 444 26.79 49.02 -21.15
C VAL A 444 26.48 47.54 -20.86
N ARG A 445 27.03 47.02 -19.75
CA ARG A 445 26.48 45.86 -19.06
C ARG A 445 26.44 46.13 -17.56
N ASN A 446 25.24 46.13 -16.98
CA ASN A 446 25.06 45.98 -15.55
C ASN A 446 25.20 44.48 -15.25
N PRO A 447 26.23 44.04 -14.50
CA PRO A 447 26.46 42.62 -14.28
C PRO A 447 25.33 42.02 -13.44
N GLU A 448 24.67 41.00 -13.98
CA GLU A 448 23.75 40.13 -13.25
C GLU A 448 24.56 39.07 -12.49
N LEU A 449 24.44 39.08 -11.16
CA LEU A 449 25.13 38.14 -10.28
C LEU A 449 24.12 37.25 -9.58
N TYR A 450 24.44 35.97 -9.43
CA TYR A 450 23.78 35.09 -8.47
C TYR A 450 24.80 34.37 -7.59
N VAL A 451 24.36 33.93 -6.41
CA VAL A 451 25.15 33.07 -5.54
C VAL A 451 24.67 31.63 -5.71
N LYS A 452 25.60 30.74 -6.03
CA LYS A 452 25.42 29.30 -6.20
C LYS A 452 26.05 28.61 -5.00
N ALA A 453 25.29 27.79 -4.31
CA ALA A 453 25.76 27.05 -3.13
C ALA A 453 25.61 25.54 -3.34
N GLN A 454 26.65 24.79 -2.99
CA GLN A 454 26.79 23.37 -3.23
C GLN A 454 27.12 22.61 -1.94
N LEU A 455 26.34 21.56 -1.65
CA LEU A 455 26.56 20.64 -0.54
C LEU A 455 26.58 19.21 -1.08
N GLY A 456 27.77 18.68 -1.34
CA GLY A 456 27.95 17.41 -2.04
C GLY A 456 27.32 17.45 -3.43
N ALA A 457 26.30 16.60 -3.65
CA ALA A 457 25.54 16.53 -4.90
C ALA A 457 24.33 17.51 -4.99
N GLN A 458 24.05 18.30 -3.95
CA GLN A 458 22.99 19.31 -3.96
C GLN A 458 23.52 20.63 -4.49
N LEU A 459 22.76 21.30 -5.35
CA LEU A 459 23.10 22.59 -5.91
C LEU A 459 21.86 23.50 -5.91
N PHE A 460 21.95 24.63 -5.22
CA PHE A 460 20.93 25.69 -5.28
C PHE A 460 21.57 27.01 -5.71
N LYS A 461 20.77 27.88 -6.33
CA LYS A 461 21.14 29.22 -6.79
C LYS A 461 20.15 30.22 -6.23
N THR A 462 20.61 31.42 -5.89
CA THR A 462 19.74 32.55 -5.59
C THR A 462 19.08 33.10 -6.86
N GLY A 463 18.14 34.03 -6.69
CA GLY A 463 17.78 35.00 -7.71
C GLY A 463 18.98 35.78 -8.23
N ARG A 464 18.76 36.45 -9.38
CA ARG A 464 19.76 37.33 -10.00
C ARG A 464 19.59 38.75 -9.50
N THR A 465 20.69 39.37 -9.07
CA THR A 465 20.73 40.78 -8.68
C THR A 465 21.65 41.53 -9.64
N SER A 466 21.17 42.62 -10.22
CA SER A 466 21.98 43.51 -11.05
C SER A 466 22.67 44.57 -10.20
N VAL A 467 23.96 44.84 -10.47
CA VAL A 467 24.68 45.92 -9.79
C VAL A 467 24.30 47.26 -10.41
N GLY A 468 23.77 48.19 -9.59
CA GLY A 468 23.64 49.61 -9.96
C GLY A 468 22.22 50.19 -10.13
N SER A 469 21.14 49.53 -9.68
CA SER A 469 19.76 50.00 -9.93
C SER A 469 19.22 51.13 -9.02
N THR A 470 19.97 51.58 -8.01
CA THR A 470 19.58 52.71 -7.15
C THR A 470 20.74 53.67 -6.85
N SER A 471 20.43 54.96 -6.87
CA SER A 471 21.42 56.03 -6.67
C SER A 471 22.02 56.02 -5.26
N ALA A 472 23.34 56.20 -5.17
CA ALA A 472 24.10 56.50 -3.96
C ALA A 472 24.22 55.42 -2.85
N SER A 473 23.94 54.13 -3.10
CA SER A 473 24.18 53.06 -2.09
C SER A 473 24.89 51.81 -2.61
N SER A 474 26.23 51.89 -2.67
CA SER A 474 27.20 50.77 -2.71
C SER A 474 27.26 49.84 -3.93
N ALA A 475 28.47 49.38 -4.27
CA ALA A 475 28.74 48.39 -5.32
C ALA A 475 28.53 46.93 -4.84
N ASN A 476 27.62 46.73 -3.88
CA ASN A 476 27.50 45.53 -3.07
C ASN A 476 26.12 44.88 -3.31
N PRO A 477 26.00 43.87 -4.21
CA PRO A 477 24.71 43.23 -4.45
C PRO A 477 24.21 42.49 -3.21
N THR A 478 22.90 42.57 -3.00
CA THR A 478 22.17 41.94 -1.89
C THR A 478 21.13 40.96 -2.44
N TRP A 479 20.83 39.92 -1.67
CA TRP A 479 19.83 38.90 -2.01
C TRP A 479 18.81 38.72 -0.88
N ASN A 480 19.29 38.52 0.34
CA ASN A 480 18.49 38.15 1.52
C ASN A 480 17.65 36.87 1.33
N GLU A 481 18.15 35.93 0.52
CA GLU A 481 17.47 34.67 0.19
C GLU A 481 17.95 33.50 1.06
N ASP A 482 17.01 32.62 1.45
CA ASP A 482 17.27 31.39 2.21
C ASP A 482 17.37 30.17 1.29
N LEU A 483 18.60 29.66 1.11
CA LEU A 483 18.85 28.37 0.46
C LEU A 483 18.86 27.26 1.54
N VAL A 484 17.99 26.25 1.38
CA VAL A 484 17.86 25.14 2.34
C VAL A 484 18.33 23.84 1.71
N PHE A 485 19.23 23.13 2.39
CA PHE A 485 19.83 21.86 1.98
C PHE A 485 19.48 20.75 2.98
N VAL A 486 19.55 19.49 2.55
CA VAL A 486 19.49 18.32 3.44
C VAL A 486 20.93 17.87 3.76
N ALA A 487 21.30 17.90 5.04
CA ALA A 487 22.60 17.45 5.52
C ALA A 487 22.45 16.11 6.25
N ALA A 488 23.14 15.06 5.77
CA ALA A 488 23.10 13.72 6.34
C ALA A 488 24.32 13.47 7.25
N GLU A 489 24.11 13.01 8.48
CA GLU A 489 25.17 12.65 9.44
C GLU A 489 25.75 11.25 9.08
N PRO A 490 27.08 11.05 8.95
CA PRO A 490 28.16 12.03 9.05
C PRO A 490 28.22 12.98 7.84
N PHE A 491 28.34 14.27 8.15
CA PHE A 491 28.17 15.37 7.19
C PHE A 491 29.26 15.44 6.11
N GLU A 492 28.89 15.97 4.95
CA GLU A 492 29.85 16.47 3.95
C GLU A 492 30.78 17.50 4.59
N PRO A 493 32.10 17.50 4.27
CA PRO A 493 33.07 18.33 4.98
C PRO A 493 32.90 19.83 4.70
N PHE A 494 32.53 20.21 3.47
CA PHE A 494 32.45 21.60 3.04
C PHE A 494 31.13 21.93 2.34
N LEU A 495 30.57 23.08 2.70
CA LEU A 495 29.58 23.82 1.93
C LEU A 495 30.35 24.83 1.06
N THR A 496 30.32 24.66 -0.26
CA THR A 496 30.98 25.58 -1.19
C THR A 496 29.99 26.62 -1.69
N VAL A 497 30.34 27.90 -1.56
CA VAL A 497 29.51 29.03 -2.00
C VAL A 497 30.30 29.82 -3.05
N THR A 498 29.77 29.89 -4.27
CA THR A 498 30.41 30.50 -5.45
C THR A 498 29.56 31.67 -5.95
N VAL A 499 30.16 32.82 -6.22
CA VAL A 499 29.51 33.94 -6.93
C VAL A 499 29.78 33.77 -8.43
N GLU A 500 28.73 33.72 -9.25
CA GLU A 500 28.84 33.60 -10.71
C GLU A 500 28.22 34.83 -11.40
N ASP A 501 28.93 35.37 -12.40
CA ASP A 501 28.47 36.45 -13.27
C ASP A 501 27.77 35.85 -14.50
N VAL A 502 26.47 36.13 -14.64
CA VAL A 502 25.63 35.61 -15.72
C VAL A 502 26.00 36.25 -17.07
N THR A 503 26.48 37.48 -17.06
CA THR A 503 26.77 38.24 -18.30
C THR A 503 28.05 37.78 -18.97
N ASN A 504 29.03 37.32 -18.19
CA ASN A 504 30.33 36.84 -18.66
C ASN A 504 30.49 35.31 -18.55
N GLY A 505 29.58 34.61 -17.85
CA GLY A 505 29.62 33.16 -17.68
C GLY A 505 30.74 32.64 -16.75
N GLN A 506 31.37 33.53 -15.98
CA GLN A 506 32.55 33.23 -15.17
C GLN A 506 32.25 33.26 -13.67
N SER A 507 32.96 32.43 -12.90
CA SER A 507 32.97 32.48 -11.44
C SER A 507 33.84 33.64 -10.94
N VAL A 508 33.23 34.57 -10.21
CA VAL A 508 33.92 35.74 -9.63
C VAL A 508 34.74 35.33 -8.40
N GLY A 509 34.32 34.29 -7.69
CA GLY A 509 35.08 33.70 -6.60
C GLY A 509 34.27 32.71 -5.77
N HIS A 510 34.96 32.00 -4.88
CA HIS A 510 34.38 30.95 -4.04
C HIS A 510 34.86 30.99 -2.58
N ALA A 511 33.98 30.57 -1.68
CA ALA A 511 34.28 30.32 -0.27
C ALA A 511 33.90 28.88 0.10
N LYS A 512 34.74 28.22 0.90
CA LYS A 512 34.51 26.85 1.41
C LYS A 512 34.27 26.91 2.92
N ILE A 513 33.04 26.62 3.36
CA ILE A 513 32.62 26.69 4.77
C ILE A 513 32.63 25.27 5.34
N HIS A 514 33.49 25.01 6.34
CA HIS A 514 33.59 23.68 6.95
C HIS A 514 32.35 23.37 7.80
N VAL A 515 31.62 22.30 7.48
CA VAL A 515 30.26 22.06 8.00
C VAL A 515 30.25 21.80 9.51
N ALA A 516 31.31 21.24 10.08
CA ALA A 516 31.44 21.06 11.53
C ALA A 516 31.60 22.39 12.31
N SER A 517 31.88 23.52 11.64
CA SER A 517 31.97 24.86 12.25
C SER A 517 30.63 25.63 12.29
N ILE A 518 29.55 25.02 11.77
CA ILE A 518 28.22 25.60 11.67
C ILE A 518 27.45 25.37 12.98
N GLU A 519 26.82 26.43 13.49
CA GLU A 519 26.07 26.38 14.74
C GLU A 519 24.75 25.58 14.56
N ARG A 520 24.44 24.71 15.53
CA ARG A 520 23.23 23.87 15.54
C ARG A 520 22.11 24.59 16.28
N ARG A 521 20.95 24.73 15.63
CA ARG A 521 19.78 25.48 16.12
C ARG A 521 18.65 24.51 16.50
N THR A 522 18.25 24.48 17.77
CA THR A 522 17.11 23.67 18.24
C THR A 522 15.78 24.41 18.12
N ASP A 523 15.78 25.72 18.40
CA ASP A 523 14.57 26.51 18.63
C ASP A 523 14.55 27.80 17.82
N ASP A 524 13.36 28.31 17.53
CA ASP A 524 13.23 29.52 16.71
C ASP A 524 13.70 30.80 17.42
N ARG A 525 13.74 30.79 18.75
CA ARG A 525 14.09 31.97 19.58
C ARG A 525 15.61 32.24 19.63
N THR A 526 16.43 31.31 19.15
CA THR A 526 17.89 31.50 19.11
C THR A 526 18.26 32.42 17.95
N GLU A 527 18.88 33.56 18.26
CA GLU A 527 19.41 34.47 17.24
C GLU A 527 20.56 33.84 16.46
N LEU A 528 20.59 34.12 15.15
CA LEU A 528 21.48 33.49 14.20
C LEU A 528 22.58 34.45 13.75
N LYS A 529 23.78 34.24 14.31
CA LYS A 529 25.00 34.98 13.95
C LYS A 529 25.26 34.88 12.45
N SER A 530 25.36 36.04 11.78
CA SER A 530 25.92 36.12 10.45
C SER A 530 27.45 36.21 10.52
N ARG A 531 28.13 35.75 9.47
CA ARG A 531 29.59 35.72 9.37
C ARG A 531 29.99 36.18 7.95
N TRP A 532 31.12 36.88 7.86
CA TRP A 532 31.75 37.21 6.59
C TRP A 532 32.78 36.13 6.22
N PHE A 533 32.82 35.75 4.96
CA PHE A 533 33.83 34.84 4.40
C PHE A 533 34.50 35.49 3.20
N ASN A 534 35.81 35.31 3.06
CA ASN A 534 36.57 35.79 1.91
C ASN A 534 36.27 34.91 0.68
N LEU A 535 36.13 35.54 -0.47
CA LEU A 535 36.02 34.88 -1.77
C LEU A 535 37.41 34.76 -2.39
N VAL A 536 37.77 33.54 -2.79
CA VAL A 536 39.01 33.20 -3.48
C VAL A 536 38.69 33.01 -4.96
N GLY A 537 39.45 33.65 -5.86
CA GLY A 537 39.33 33.43 -7.30
C GLY A 537 40.08 32.17 -7.76
N ASP A 538 40.55 32.20 -9.00
CA ASP A 538 41.58 31.28 -9.50
C ASP A 538 42.95 31.61 -8.89
N ASP A 539 43.97 30.79 -9.15
CA ASP A 539 45.31 30.87 -8.54
C ASP A 539 46.03 32.24 -8.71
N THR A 540 45.56 33.08 -9.64
CA THR A 540 46.07 34.44 -9.87
C THR A 540 45.43 35.52 -8.97
N LYS A 541 44.35 35.21 -8.24
CA LYS A 541 43.56 36.16 -7.44
C LYS A 541 43.14 35.56 -6.08
N PRO A 542 44.01 35.61 -5.05
CA PRO A 542 43.70 35.04 -3.72
C PRO A 542 42.56 35.76 -2.97
N TYR A 543 42.15 36.97 -3.41
CA TYR A 543 41.02 37.71 -2.85
C TYR A 543 40.21 38.40 -3.96
N THR A 544 38.95 38.00 -4.12
CA THR A 544 38.00 38.61 -5.08
C THR A 544 36.79 39.28 -4.42
N GLY A 545 36.83 39.43 -3.09
CA GLY A 545 35.81 40.11 -2.29
C GLY A 545 35.44 39.30 -1.05
N ARG A 546 34.31 39.66 -0.42
CA ARG A 546 33.72 38.97 0.73
C ARG A 546 32.24 38.70 0.53
N ILE A 547 31.74 37.65 1.16
CA ILE A 547 30.31 37.30 1.20
C ILE A 547 29.81 37.24 2.64
N HIS A 548 28.68 37.88 2.90
CA HIS A 548 27.98 37.88 4.19
C HIS A 548 26.89 36.82 4.14
N VAL A 549 27.02 35.80 4.98
CA VAL A 549 26.04 34.71 5.08
C VAL A 549 25.69 34.41 6.52
N ARG A 550 24.51 33.83 6.71
CA ARG A 550 24.07 33.22 7.97
C ARG A 550 23.85 31.74 7.70
N VAL A 551 24.56 30.87 8.41
CA VAL A 551 24.49 29.41 8.18
C VAL A 551 24.18 28.70 9.48
N CYS A 552 23.22 27.78 9.47
CA CYS A 552 22.88 26.97 10.63
C CYS A 552 22.37 25.56 10.25
N LEU A 553 22.54 24.63 11.18
CA LEU A 553 21.95 23.29 11.13
C LEU A 553 20.69 23.26 11.99
N GLU A 554 19.52 23.27 11.37
CA GLU A 554 18.22 23.35 12.05
C GLU A 554 17.77 21.97 12.53
N GLY A 555 18.05 21.69 13.81
CA GLY A 555 17.66 20.46 14.50
C GLY A 555 16.22 20.43 14.99
N GLY A 556 15.53 21.57 15.02
CA GLY A 556 14.14 21.70 15.47
C GLY A 556 13.08 21.18 14.50
N TYR A 557 13.46 20.84 13.26
CA TYR A 557 12.58 20.19 12.28
C TYR A 557 12.77 18.67 12.31
N HIS A 558 11.73 17.94 11.91
CA HIS A 558 11.86 16.58 11.38
C HIS A 558 12.14 16.67 9.88
N VAL A 559 13.17 15.99 9.36
CA VAL A 559 13.44 15.93 7.92
C VAL A 559 12.69 14.73 7.33
N LEU A 560 11.71 15.02 6.48
CA LEU A 560 10.89 13.99 5.83
C LEU A 560 11.69 13.25 4.74
N ASP A 561 11.91 11.94 4.92
CA ASP A 561 12.33 11.01 3.86
C ASP A 561 11.14 10.19 3.30
N GLU A 562 9.93 10.44 3.78
CA GLU A 562 8.68 9.71 3.48
C GLU A 562 7.54 10.67 3.10
N ALA A 563 6.45 10.12 2.54
CA ALA A 563 5.19 10.85 2.40
C ALA A 563 4.47 10.97 3.76
N ALA A 564 4.00 12.18 4.10
CA ALA A 564 3.48 12.52 5.43
C ALA A 564 2.24 11.72 5.92
N HIS A 565 1.60 10.94 5.06
CA HIS A 565 0.49 10.05 5.44
C HIS A 565 0.94 8.61 5.77
N VAL A 566 2.11 8.18 5.29
CA VAL A 566 2.72 6.84 5.47
C VAL A 566 3.91 6.88 6.44
N THR A 567 4.07 7.96 7.20
CA THR A 567 5.34 8.20 7.90
C THR A 567 5.57 7.28 9.11
N SER A 568 6.81 6.85 9.29
CA SER A 568 7.28 5.90 10.30
C SER A 568 8.15 6.54 11.40
N ASP A 569 8.64 7.77 11.19
CA ASP A 569 9.24 8.64 12.22
C ASP A 569 8.62 10.04 12.16
N VAL A 570 8.57 10.75 13.28
CA VAL A 570 8.16 12.17 13.36
C VAL A 570 9.09 12.99 14.26
N ARG A 571 10.21 12.43 14.71
CA ARG A 571 11.14 13.08 15.65
C ARG A 571 11.95 14.19 15.00
N ALA A 572 12.23 15.22 15.79
CA ALA A 572 13.15 16.29 15.41
C ALA A 572 14.59 15.76 15.23
N ALA A 573 15.35 16.39 14.34
CA ALA A 573 16.75 16.02 14.07
C ALA A 573 17.69 16.25 15.27
N ALA A 574 17.34 17.13 16.21
CA ALA A 574 18.03 17.28 17.49
C ALA A 574 17.59 16.19 18.50
N LYS A 575 18.54 15.35 18.95
CA LYS A 575 18.29 14.33 20.00
C LYS A 575 17.72 14.92 21.30
N GLN A 576 18.04 16.18 21.62
CA GLN A 576 17.52 16.91 22.78
C GLN A 576 15.99 17.15 22.73
N LEU A 577 15.39 17.09 21.54
CA LEU A 577 13.95 17.26 21.31
C LEU A 577 13.23 15.91 21.05
N ALA A 578 13.93 14.78 21.18
CA ALA A 578 13.35 13.46 21.02
C ALA A 578 12.57 13.05 22.29
N LYS A 579 11.30 12.69 22.12
CA LYS A 579 10.49 12.07 23.18
C LYS A 579 11.01 10.65 23.46
N ALA A 580 10.80 10.16 24.69
CA ALA A 580 10.98 8.74 25.01
C ALA A 580 10.03 7.85 24.17
N PRO A 581 10.36 6.56 23.95
CA PRO A 581 9.45 5.62 23.30
C PRO A 581 8.22 5.33 24.18
N ILE A 582 7.06 5.25 23.55
CA ILE A 582 5.76 4.92 24.15
C ILE A 582 5.58 3.40 24.28
N GLY A 583 6.26 2.64 23.42
CA GLY A 583 6.11 1.21 23.33
C GLY A 583 7.17 0.52 22.47
N LEU A 584 7.05 -0.80 22.38
CA LEU A 584 7.85 -1.68 21.55
C LEU A 584 6.95 -2.31 20.48
N LEU A 585 7.39 -2.28 19.24
CA LEU A 585 6.82 -3.02 18.12
C LEU A 585 7.69 -4.25 17.87
N GLU A 586 7.07 -5.42 17.92
CA GLU A 586 7.69 -6.71 17.62
C GLU A 586 7.03 -7.27 16.34
N VAL A 587 7.83 -7.67 15.36
CA VAL A 587 7.34 -8.25 14.09
C VAL A 587 8.05 -9.56 13.82
N GLY A 588 7.29 -10.64 13.66
CA GLY A 588 7.74 -11.91 13.11
C GLY A 588 7.41 -12.00 11.63
N ILE A 589 8.42 -12.08 10.78
CA ILE A 589 8.30 -12.31 9.34
C ILE A 589 8.39 -13.83 9.15
N ARG A 590 7.25 -14.52 9.05
CA ARG A 590 7.19 -15.99 9.06
C ARG A 590 7.52 -16.59 7.70
N GLY A 591 6.82 -16.16 6.66
CA GLY A 591 7.01 -16.70 5.31
C GLY A 591 6.14 -16.02 4.27
N ALA A 592 6.19 -16.51 3.04
CA ALA A 592 5.23 -16.19 2.00
C ALA A 592 4.65 -17.47 1.40
N THR A 593 3.48 -17.37 0.77
CA THR A 593 2.81 -18.50 0.11
C THR A 593 2.36 -18.12 -1.30
N ASN A 594 2.36 -19.12 -2.19
CA ASN A 594 1.94 -19.01 -3.58
C ASN A 594 2.62 -17.85 -4.34
N LEU A 595 3.93 -17.63 -4.12
CA LEU A 595 4.67 -16.63 -4.88
C LEU A 595 4.68 -17.02 -6.37
N LEU A 596 4.35 -16.08 -7.25
CA LEU A 596 4.44 -16.29 -8.69
C LEU A 596 5.92 -16.33 -9.14
N PRO A 597 6.25 -17.09 -10.21
CA PRO A 597 7.59 -17.09 -10.78
C PRO A 597 7.94 -15.71 -11.35
N VAL A 598 9.02 -15.13 -10.85
CA VAL A 598 9.49 -13.78 -11.24
C VAL A 598 10.55 -13.86 -12.34
N LYS A 599 11.48 -14.82 -12.24
CA LYS A 599 12.50 -15.08 -13.26
C LYS A 599 12.17 -16.35 -14.04
N THR A 600 12.36 -16.35 -15.36
CA THR A 600 12.34 -17.56 -16.18
C THR A 600 13.76 -18.04 -16.44
N LYS A 601 14.15 -19.16 -15.80
CA LYS A 601 15.36 -19.89 -16.17
C LYS A 601 15.02 -20.79 -17.36
N ASP A 602 15.78 -20.66 -18.44
CA ASP A 602 15.71 -21.53 -19.63
C ASP A 602 14.30 -21.59 -20.28
N GLY A 603 13.53 -20.49 -20.18
CA GLY A 603 12.19 -20.31 -20.77
C GLY A 603 11.08 -21.23 -20.23
N THR A 604 11.42 -22.21 -19.39
CA THR A 604 10.54 -23.33 -19.00
C THR A 604 10.43 -23.52 -17.50
N ARG A 605 11.47 -23.18 -16.72
CA ARG A 605 11.41 -23.14 -15.25
C ARG A 605 11.28 -21.71 -14.76
N GLY A 606 10.12 -21.39 -14.20
CA GLY A 606 9.98 -20.23 -13.34
C GLY A 606 10.77 -20.45 -12.04
N THR A 607 11.43 -19.40 -11.55
CA THR A 607 12.21 -19.39 -10.29
C THR A 607 11.96 -18.06 -9.57
N THR A 608 12.00 -18.07 -8.24
CA THR A 608 11.84 -16.86 -7.41
C THR A 608 12.78 -16.95 -6.20
N ASP A 609 13.64 -15.94 -6.04
CA ASP A 609 14.70 -15.87 -5.02
C ASP A 609 14.31 -14.80 -3.99
N ALA A 610 13.38 -15.16 -3.08
CA ALA A 610 12.60 -14.19 -2.32
C ALA A 610 13.29 -13.67 -1.04
N TYR A 611 13.16 -12.36 -0.79
CA TYR A 611 13.50 -11.74 0.48
C TYR A 611 12.55 -10.60 0.86
N VAL A 612 12.54 -10.22 2.14
CA VAL A 612 11.65 -9.19 2.69
C VAL A 612 12.47 -8.02 3.22
N VAL A 613 11.96 -6.80 3.02
CA VAL A 613 12.51 -5.56 3.61
C VAL A 613 11.44 -4.91 4.47
N ALA A 614 11.75 -4.63 5.74
CA ALA A 614 10.88 -3.88 6.64
C ALA A 614 11.53 -2.53 6.99
N LYS A 615 10.77 -1.44 6.94
CA LYS A 615 11.16 -0.12 7.45
C LYS A 615 10.19 0.30 8.55
N TYR A 616 10.75 0.67 9.71
CA TYR A 616 10.03 1.48 10.69
C TYR A 616 10.99 2.43 11.42
N GLY A 617 10.68 3.72 11.36
CA GLY A 617 11.56 4.78 11.85
C GLY A 617 12.91 4.76 11.12
N PRO A 618 14.03 4.92 11.83
CA PRO A 618 15.36 4.85 11.23
C PRO A 618 15.87 3.41 11.03
N LYS A 619 15.20 2.40 11.60
CA LYS A 619 15.61 0.99 11.55
C LYS A 619 15.01 0.32 10.32
N TRP A 620 15.89 -0.07 9.40
CA TRP A 620 15.58 -0.90 8.25
C TRP A 620 16.05 -2.33 8.52
N VAL A 621 15.36 -3.31 7.94
CA VAL A 621 15.66 -4.74 8.06
C VAL A 621 15.55 -5.37 6.68
N ARG A 622 16.49 -6.25 6.34
CA ARG A 622 16.48 -7.19 5.20
C ARG A 622 16.52 -8.60 5.80
N THR A 623 15.57 -9.48 5.44
CA THR A 623 15.66 -10.91 5.79
C THR A 623 16.66 -11.64 4.90
N ARG A 624 17.03 -12.88 5.22
CA ARG A 624 17.81 -13.69 4.28
C ARG A 624 17.02 -13.96 2.99
N THR A 625 17.74 -14.18 1.88
CA THR A 625 17.15 -14.51 0.58
C THR A 625 17.03 -16.01 0.45
N ILE A 626 15.81 -16.54 0.41
CA ILE A 626 15.56 -17.97 0.23
C ILE A 626 15.47 -18.23 -1.28
N LEU A 627 16.29 -19.17 -1.77
CA LEU A 627 16.49 -19.38 -3.21
C LEU A 627 15.52 -20.41 -3.79
N ASP A 628 15.06 -20.15 -5.01
CA ASP A 628 14.19 -21.03 -5.83
C ASP A 628 12.98 -21.66 -5.08
N GLN A 629 12.27 -20.87 -4.27
CA GLN A 629 11.09 -21.32 -3.52
C GLN A 629 9.88 -20.39 -3.68
N PHE A 630 8.73 -20.97 -4.01
CA PHE A 630 7.44 -20.26 -4.09
C PHE A 630 6.72 -20.10 -2.73
N ASN A 631 7.19 -20.82 -1.69
CA ASN A 631 6.62 -20.79 -0.34
C ASN A 631 7.72 -20.55 0.74
N PRO A 632 8.53 -19.47 0.63
CA PRO A 632 9.72 -19.27 1.46
C PRO A 632 9.38 -19.10 2.96
N ARG A 633 10.23 -19.64 3.84
CA ARG A 633 10.06 -19.64 5.30
C ARG A 633 11.23 -18.95 6.02
N TRP A 634 11.09 -17.64 6.26
CA TRP A 634 12.12 -16.86 6.96
C TRP A 634 12.08 -17.10 8.47
N ASN A 635 10.91 -17.01 9.11
CA ASN A 635 10.74 -17.09 10.57
C ASN A 635 11.71 -16.19 11.38
N GLU A 636 11.96 -14.99 10.88
CA GLU A 636 12.85 -14.00 11.53
C GLU A 636 12.04 -12.98 12.35
N GLN A 637 12.46 -12.68 13.57
CA GLN A 637 11.77 -11.73 14.46
C GLN A 637 12.63 -10.49 14.76
N TYR A 638 12.02 -9.31 14.66
CA TYR A 638 12.69 -8.01 14.78
C TYR A 638 11.92 -7.04 15.70
N THR A 639 12.61 -6.06 16.28
CA THR A 639 12.05 -5.14 17.29
C THR A 639 12.38 -3.66 17.09
N TRP A 640 11.38 -2.80 17.29
CA TRP A 640 11.43 -1.36 17.04
C TRP A 640 10.84 -0.53 18.18
N ASP A 641 11.48 0.59 18.47
CA ASP A 641 11.08 1.55 19.49
C ASP A 641 10.02 2.51 18.92
N VAL A 642 8.79 2.46 19.44
CA VAL A 642 7.67 3.24 18.92
C VAL A 642 7.57 4.58 19.65
N ASN A 643 7.89 5.66 18.95
CA ASN A 643 7.80 7.02 19.48
C ASN A 643 6.43 7.71 19.26
N ASP A 644 5.59 7.19 18.37
CA ASP A 644 4.27 7.75 18.08
C ASP A 644 3.31 6.66 17.54
N PRO A 645 2.11 6.44 18.13
CA PRO A 645 1.21 5.35 17.73
C PRO A 645 0.54 5.56 16.36
N CYS A 646 0.59 6.76 15.78
CA CYS A 646 -0.07 7.09 14.51
C CYS A 646 0.79 6.79 13.27
N THR A 647 2.00 6.25 13.49
CA THR A 647 2.99 5.88 12.45
C THR A 647 2.65 4.59 11.72
N VAL A 648 3.31 4.36 10.58
CA VAL A 648 3.09 3.22 9.70
C VAL A 648 4.35 2.35 9.58
N LEU A 649 4.20 1.05 9.83
CA LEU A 649 5.17 0.02 9.46
C LEU A 649 5.03 -0.29 7.97
N THR A 650 6.14 -0.27 7.23
CA THR A 650 6.16 -0.59 5.79
C THR A 650 6.99 -1.85 5.56
N ILE A 651 6.42 -2.82 4.85
CA ILE A 651 7.07 -4.10 4.51
C ILE A 651 6.95 -4.31 3.00
N GLY A 652 8.06 -4.62 2.33
CA GLY A 652 8.11 -4.93 0.91
C GLY A 652 8.75 -6.30 0.67
N VAL A 653 8.27 -7.02 -0.34
CA VAL A 653 8.81 -8.31 -0.77
C VAL A 653 9.47 -8.14 -2.13
N PHE A 654 10.64 -8.72 -2.30
CA PHE A 654 11.50 -8.57 -3.45
C PHE A 654 12.09 -9.91 -3.88
N ASP A 655 12.34 -10.03 -5.18
CA ASP A 655 13.10 -11.12 -5.79
C ASP A 655 14.54 -10.61 -6.01
N ASN A 656 15.52 -11.32 -5.45
CA ASN A 656 16.93 -10.94 -5.47
C ASN A 656 17.53 -11.18 -6.85
N GLY A 657 17.83 -10.11 -7.56
CA GLY A 657 18.41 -10.18 -8.91
C GLY A 657 19.94 -10.17 -8.92
N ARG A 658 20.58 -9.84 -7.80
CA ARG A 658 21.97 -9.37 -7.76
C ARG A 658 23.02 -10.47 -7.71
N TYR A 659 22.72 -11.55 -6.97
CA TYR A 659 23.69 -12.61 -6.68
C TYR A 659 24.08 -13.49 -7.89
N LYS A 660 23.31 -13.42 -8.98
CA LYS A 660 23.61 -14.10 -10.26
C LYS A 660 24.42 -13.16 -11.14
N HIS A 661 25.74 -13.22 -11.00
CA HIS A 661 26.68 -12.44 -11.79
C HIS A 661 26.90 -13.12 -13.16
N ASP A 662 25.97 -12.91 -14.11
CA ASP A 662 26.17 -13.34 -15.50
C ASP A 662 27.39 -12.59 -16.10
N GLU A 663 28.47 -13.31 -16.39
CA GLU A 663 29.70 -12.72 -16.96
C GLU A 663 29.47 -12.07 -18.34
N ALA A 664 28.39 -12.48 -19.04
CA ALA A 664 27.94 -11.89 -20.29
C ALA A 664 27.20 -10.54 -20.14
N ALA A 665 26.95 -10.05 -18.93
CA ALA A 665 26.17 -8.84 -18.68
C ALA A 665 26.89 -7.85 -17.74
N GLU A 666 27.48 -6.79 -18.29
CA GLU A 666 28.14 -5.68 -17.55
C GLU A 666 27.24 -4.92 -16.54
N LYS A 667 25.95 -5.28 -16.44
CA LYS A 667 24.97 -4.62 -15.58
C LYS A 667 24.58 -5.56 -14.45
N GLN A 668 24.97 -5.19 -13.22
CA GLN A 668 24.44 -5.81 -12.01
C GLN A 668 22.92 -6.01 -12.11
N GLY A 669 22.45 -7.20 -11.74
CA GLY A 669 21.03 -7.50 -11.68
C GLY A 669 20.28 -6.51 -10.79
N LYS A 670 19.02 -6.26 -11.12
CA LYS A 670 18.13 -5.39 -10.34
C LYS A 670 17.14 -6.24 -9.59
N ASP A 671 16.85 -5.87 -8.34
CA ASP A 671 15.86 -6.59 -7.55
C ASP A 671 14.45 -6.29 -8.07
N VAL A 672 13.64 -7.33 -8.25
CA VAL A 672 12.29 -7.21 -8.82
C VAL A 672 11.27 -7.07 -7.70
N ARG A 673 10.32 -6.15 -7.88
CA ARG A 673 9.28 -5.82 -6.89
C ARG A 673 8.21 -6.92 -6.88
N VAL A 674 7.97 -7.58 -5.73
CA VAL A 674 6.98 -8.67 -5.58
C VAL A 674 5.73 -8.21 -4.80
N GLY A 675 5.85 -7.26 -3.88
CA GLY A 675 4.68 -6.65 -3.23
C GLY A 675 5.03 -5.65 -2.13
N LYS A 676 4.03 -4.90 -1.67
CA LYS A 676 4.16 -3.94 -0.56
C LYS A 676 2.93 -3.97 0.36
N VAL A 677 3.20 -3.99 1.66
CA VAL A 677 2.21 -3.98 2.74
C VAL A 677 2.52 -2.78 3.66
N ARG A 678 1.47 -2.08 4.10
CA ARG A 678 1.55 -0.92 5.00
C ARG A 678 0.60 -1.14 6.18
N ILE A 679 1.10 -1.02 7.41
CA ILE A 679 0.33 -1.34 8.63
C ILE A 679 0.48 -0.18 9.62
N ARG A 680 -0.61 0.56 9.86
CA ARG A 680 -0.62 1.67 10.83
C ARG A 680 -0.75 1.13 12.24
N LEU A 681 0.14 1.54 13.15
CA LEU A 681 0.17 1.01 14.53
C LEU A 681 -1.06 1.39 15.37
N SER A 682 -1.85 2.36 14.91
CA SER A 682 -3.05 2.86 15.59
C SER A 682 -4.29 1.96 15.37
N THR A 683 -4.25 1.03 14.42
CA THR A 683 -5.32 0.03 14.20
C THR A 683 -5.09 -1.30 14.93
N LEU A 684 -4.03 -1.40 15.76
CA LEU A 684 -3.71 -2.59 16.54
C LEU A 684 -4.17 -2.43 18.00
N ASP A 685 -4.74 -3.47 18.61
CA ASP A 685 -4.95 -3.52 20.07
C ASP A 685 -3.57 -3.66 20.78
N THR A 686 -3.39 -3.05 21.96
CA THR A 686 -2.12 -3.13 22.73
C THR A 686 -1.92 -4.50 23.37
N ASN A 687 -0.66 -4.98 23.40
CA ASN A 687 -0.22 -6.27 23.95
C ASN A 687 -0.85 -7.51 23.28
N ARG A 688 -1.59 -7.32 22.17
CA ARG A 688 -2.21 -8.39 21.39
C ARG A 688 -1.29 -8.83 20.26
N VAL A 689 -1.26 -10.14 19.98
CA VAL A 689 -0.61 -10.70 18.79
C VAL A 689 -1.61 -10.75 17.65
N TYR A 690 -1.15 -10.36 16.47
CA TYR A 690 -1.89 -10.38 15.21
C TYR A 690 -1.14 -11.25 14.20
N PHE A 691 -1.63 -12.46 13.94
CA PHE A 691 -1.18 -13.31 12.83
C PHE A 691 -2.12 -13.10 11.64
N ASN A 692 -1.61 -12.63 10.50
CA ASN A 692 -2.43 -12.43 9.30
C ASN A 692 -1.64 -12.75 8.02
N GLN A 693 -2.37 -13.14 6.98
CA GLN A 693 -1.87 -13.30 5.61
C GLN A 693 -2.25 -12.05 4.81
N TYR A 694 -1.24 -11.35 4.28
CA TYR A 694 -1.40 -10.12 3.50
C TYR A 694 -1.15 -10.37 2.02
N SER A 695 -2.10 -9.99 1.16
CA SER A 695 -1.97 -10.19 -0.29
C SER A 695 -0.89 -9.29 -0.89
N LEU A 696 0.10 -9.89 -1.54
CA LEU A 696 1.15 -9.18 -2.26
C LEU A 696 0.63 -8.80 -3.65
N THR A 697 0.41 -7.50 -3.88
CA THR A 697 -0.03 -6.97 -5.17
C THR A 697 0.98 -5.97 -5.70
N VAL A 698 1.35 -6.10 -6.97
CA VAL A 698 2.20 -5.14 -7.69
C VAL A 698 1.45 -4.62 -8.89
N VAL A 699 1.58 -3.32 -9.14
CA VAL A 699 1.15 -2.68 -10.38
C VAL A 699 2.29 -2.78 -11.38
N LEU A 700 2.05 -3.40 -12.54
CA LEU A 700 2.95 -3.44 -13.69
C LEU A 700 2.26 -2.73 -14.88
N PRO A 701 2.98 -2.36 -15.96
CA PRO A 701 2.34 -1.83 -17.18
C PRO A 701 1.27 -2.74 -17.81
N SER A 702 1.26 -4.04 -17.46
CA SER A 702 0.26 -5.02 -17.90
C SER A 702 -0.97 -5.17 -16.98
N GLY A 703 -1.04 -4.43 -15.87
CA GLY A 703 -2.12 -4.49 -14.87
C GLY A 703 -1.62 -4.66 -13.44
N ALA A 704 -2.54 -4.67 -12.48
CA ALA A 704 -2.25 -5.27 -11.17
C ALA A 704 -2.08 -6.79 -11.33
N LYS A 705 -1.06 -7.35 -10.67
CA LYS A 705 -0.92 -8.79 -10.47
C LYS A 705 -0.81 -9.06 -8.98
N LYS A 706 -1.62 -10.00 -8.48
CA LYS A 706 -1.41 -10.61 -7.15
C LYS A 706 -0.26 -11.61 -7.32
N MET A 707 0.87 -11.31 -6.69
CA MET A 707 2.13 -12.04 -6.82
C MET A 707 2.30 -13.12 -5.75
N GLY A 708 1.38 -13.21 -4.78
CA GLY A 708 1.37 -14.18 -3.68
C GLY A 708 0.74 -13.60 -2.42
N GLU A 709 1.05 -14.19 -1.26
CA GLU A 709 0.65 -13.68 0.08
C GLU A 709 1.83 -13.77 1.06
N ILE A 710 1.93 -12.85 2.03
CA ILE A 710 2.96 -12.85 3.08
C ILE A 710 2.34 -13.05 4.46
N GLU A 711 2.92 -13.95 5.26
CA GLU A 711 2.50 -14.29 6.61
C GLU A 711 3.30 -13.46 7.63
N ILE A 712 2.60 -12.55 8.32
CA ILE A 712 3.24 -11.62 9.26
C ILE A 712 2.55 -11.72 10.63
N ALA A 713 3.37 -11.89 11.66
CA ALA A 713 2.99 -11.82 13.06
C ALA A 713 3.40 -10.46 13.65
N ILE A 714 2.48 -9.75 14.31
CA ILE A 714 2.78 -8.43 14.89
C ILE A 714 2.27 -8.36 16.33
N ARG A 715 3.10 -7.85 17.24
CA ARG A 715 2.72 -7.45 18.59
C ARG A 715 3.14 -6.02 18.83
N PHE A 716 2.21 -5.18 19.31
CA PHE A 716 2.51 -3.81 19.71
C PHE A 716 2.27 -3.64 21.21
N SER A 717 3.35 -3.41 21.96
CA SER A 717 3.37 -3.39 23.42
C SER A 717 3.58 -1.96 23.94
N CYS A 718 2.81 -1.50 24.93
CA CYS A 718 2.97 -0.16 25.52
C CYS A 718 3.51 -0.20 26.95
N SER A 719 4.40 0.74 27.29
CA SER A 719 4.90 0.90 28.67
C SER A 719 3.95 1.72 29.55
N SER A 720 3.20 2.66 28.98
CA SER A 720 2.22 3.48 29.71
C SER A 720 1.04 3.90 28.84
N TRP A 721 -0.17 3.77 29.38
CA TRP A 721 -1.40 4.27 28.76
C TRP A 721 -1.49 5.80 28.78
N LEU A 722 -0.87 6.46 29.76
CA LEU A 722 -0.87 7.92 29.89
C LEU A 722 -0.05 8.57 28.76
N SER A 723 1.14 8.04 28.45
CA SER A 723 1.95 8.54 27.33
C SER A 723 1.31 8.26 25.97
N LEU A 724 0.58 7.15 25.83
CA LEU A 724 -0.24 6.86 24.65
C LEU A 724 -1.36 7.90 24.46
N ILE A 725 -2.14 8.21 25.49
CA ILE A 725 -3.20 9.24 25.42
C ILE A 725 -2.59 10.63 25.13
N GLN A 726 -1.50 10.97 25.82
CA GLN A 726 -0.75 12.22 25.59
C GLN A 726 -0.19 12.32 24.16
N ALA A 727 0.11 11.21 23.49
CA ALA A 727 0.53 11.24 22.09
C ALA A 727 -0.59 11.75 21.18
N TYR A 728 -1.82 11.23 21.31
CA TYR A 728 -3.02 11.72 20.59
C TYR A 728 -3.34 13.19 20.90
N THR A 729 -3.15 13.55 22.18
CA THR A 729 -2.81 14.88 22.72
C THR A 729 -2.08 15.86 21.82
N SER A 730 -0.91 15.38 21.41
CA SER A 730 0.21 16.20 20.96
C SER A 730 0.21 16.40 19.44
N PRO A 731 0.79 17.50 18.92
CA PRO A 731 1.05 17.64 17.50
C PRO A 731 1.88 16.46 16.97
N MET A 732 1.72 16.13 15.69
CA MET A 732 2.50 15.07 15.04
C MET A 732 3.94 15.50 14.78
N LEU A 733 4.14 16.69 14.18
CA LEU A 733 5.48 17.18 13.82
C LEU A 733 6.09 18.04 14.95
N PRO A 734 7.43 18.24 14.94
CA PRO A 734 8.12 19.19 15.80
C PRO A 734 7.68 20.64 15.60
N ARG A 735 7.83 21.48 16.64
CA ARG A 735 7.36 22.89 16.67
C ARG A 735 7.76 23.72 15.45
N MET A 736 8.98 23.57 14.93
CA MET A 736 9.47 24.38 13.81
C MET A 736 8.59 24.26 12.56
N HIS A 737 7.97 23.11 12.30
CA HIS A 737 7.07 22.89 11.16
C HIS A 737 5.77 23.74 11.23
N TYR A 738 5.39 24.22 12.42
CA TYR A 738 4.21 25.07 12.60
C TYR A 738 4.58 26.56 12.76
N VAL A 739 5.70 26.87 13.43
CA VAL A 739 6.18 28.25 13.62
C VAL A 739 6.76 28.83 12.32
N LYS A 740 7.52 28.02 11.57
CA LYS A 740 8.12 28.38 10.28
C LYS A 740 7.91 27.25 9.26
N PRO A 741 6.68 27.10 8.74
CA PRO A 741 6.39 26.11 7.70
C PRO A 741 7.22 26.40 6.44
N MET A 742 7.61 25.33 5.75
CA MET A 742 8.23 25.43 4.43
C MET A 742 7.16 25.49 3.34
N GLY A 743 7.47 26.07 2.18
CA GLY A 743 6.57 26.01 1.03
C GLY A 743 6.42 24.56 0.55
N PRO A 744 5.23 24.11 0.09
CA PRO A 744 5.01 22.70 -0.26
C PRO A 744 5.95 22.21 -1.36
N THR A 745 6.21 23.03 -2.37
CA THR A 745 7.18 22.75 -3.44
C THR A 745 8.61 22.60 -2.92
N GLN A 746 9.02 23.44 -1.96
CA GLN A 746 10.34 23.35 -1.31
C GLN A 746 10.44 22.08 -0.45
N GLN A 747 9.40 21.77 0.32
CA GLN A 747 9.30 20.56 1.14
C GLN A 747 9.40 19.29 0.28
N ASP A 748 8.80 19.27 -0.91
CA ASP A 748 8.88 18.14 -1.84
C ASP A 748 10.27 17.96 -2.47
N ILE A 749 10.93 19.04 -2.87
CA ILE A 749 12.33 19.02 -3.35
C ILE A 749 13.26 18.51 -2.25
N LEU A 750 13.08 19.00 -1.02
CA LEU A 750 13.86 18.57 0.14
C LEU A 750 13.61 17.08 0.47
N ARG A 751 12.35 16.61 0.39
CA ARG A 751 11.99 15.20 0.60
C ARG A 751 12.61 14.28 -0.46
N GLN A 752 12.54 14.63 -1.75
CA GLN A 752 13.23 13.88 -2.82
C GLN A 752 14.75 13.85 -2.61
N THR A 753 15.33 14.95 -2.12
CA THR A 753 16.75 15.04 -1.79
C THR A 753 17.13 14.15 -0.59
N ALA A 754 16.29 14.14 0.45
CA ALA A 754 16.43 13.23 1.60
C ALA A 754 16.36 11.75 1.16
N MET A 755 15.36 11.37 0.36
CA MET A 755 15.25 10.03 -0.23
C MET A 755 16.50 9.63 -1.02
N ARG A 756 17.04 10.53 -1.85
CA ARG A 756 18.28 10.28 -2.62
C ARG A 756 19.48 10.06 -1.70
N LEU A 757 19.64 10.84 -0.62
CA LEU A 757 20.72 10.67 0.36
C LEU A 757 20.61 9.37 1.15
N VAL A 758 19.40 8.97 1.58
CA VAL A 758 19.16 7.68 2.24
C VAL A 758 19.51 6.53 1.28
N THR A 759 19.07 6.63 0.02
CA THR A 759 19.38 5.66 -1.04
C THR A 759 20.89 5.50 -1.23
N THR A 760 21.64 6.60 -1.42
CA THR A 760 23.10 6.53 -1.65
C THR A 760 23.92 6.08 -0.44
N ARG A 761 23.34 6.01 0.76
CA ARG A 761 23.96 5.37 1.93
C ARG A 761 23.65 3.88 1.98
N LEU A 762 22.42 3.46 1.69
CA LEU A 762 22.01 2.05 1.73
C LEU A 762 22.53 1.22 0.53
N THR A 763 22.79 1.85 -0.62
CA THR A 763 23.51 1.19 -1.74
C THR A 763 25.01 1.02 -1.49
N ARG A 764 25.57 1.64 -0.43
CA ARG A 764 26.99 1.55 -0.04
C ARG A 764 27.25 0.69 1.18
N SER A 765 26.21 0.12 1.80
CA SER A 765 26.36 -0.86 2.88
C SER A 765 26.51 -2.28 2.34
N GLU A 766 27.04 -3.20 3.14
CA GLU A 766 27.23 -4.60 2.77
C GLU A 766 26.28 -5.52 3.58
N PRO A 767 25.39 -6.32 2.95
CA PRO A 767 25.02 -6.27 1.54
C PRO A 767 24.32 -4.96 1.12
N PRO A 768 24.45 -4.56 -0.16
CA PRO A 768 23.84 -3.35 -0.68
C PRO A 768 22.32 -3.53 -0.80
N LEU A 769 21.58 -2.52 -0.36
CA LEU A 769 20.14 -2.46 -0.61
C LEU A 769 19.92 -1.69 -1.93
N GLY A 770 19.33 -2.36 -2.93
CA GLY A 770 19.18 -1.81 -4.28
C GLY A 770 18.46 -0.45 -4.31
N GLN A 771 18.85 0.43 -5.23
CA GLN A 771 18.20 1.74 -5.36
C GLN A 771 16.69 1.60 -5.61
N GLU A 772 16.32 0.65 -6.46
CA GLU A 772 14.96 0.25 -6.78
C GLU A 772 14.16 -0.22 -5.56
N VAL A 773 14.84 -0.84 -4.57
CA VAL A 773 14.27 -1.33 -3.31
C VAL A 773 13.99 -0.14 -2.38
N VAL A 774 14.98 0.74 -2.18
CA VAL A 774 14.83 1.92 -1.32
C VAL A 774 13.76 2.87 -1.88
N GLN A 775 13.76 3.10 -3.20
CA GLN A 775 12.76 3.93 -3.87
C GLN A 775 11.33 3.37 -3.74
N PHE A 776 11.15 2.07 -3.92
CA PHE A 776 9.85 1.42 -3.75
C PHE A 776 9.38 1.40 -2.29
N MET A 777 10.30 1.28 -1.31
CA MET A 777 9.96 1.38 0.11
C MET A 777 9.58 2.80 0.53
N LEU A 778 10.32 3.83 0.05
CA LEU A 778 10.08 5.24 0.37
C LEU A 778 8.96 5.91 -0.43
N ASP A 779 8.36 5.21 -1.41
CA ASP A 779 7.30 5.74 -2.27
C ASP A 779 7.74 6.99 -3.09
N SER A 780 8.89 6.92 -3.76
CA SER A 780 9.37 7.99 -4.66
C SER A 780 8.31 8.43 -5.68
N ASP A 781 7.58 7.46 -6.20
CA ASP A 781 6.68 7.56 -7.35
C ASP A 781 5.30 8.14 -6.95
N THR A 782 5.12 8.62 -5.70
CA THR A 782 3.86 9.24 -5.23
C THR A 782 3.66 10.69 -5.70
N HIS A 783 4.72 11.37 -6.15
CA HIS A 783 4.64 12.76 -6.60
C HIS A 783 4.54 12.91 -8.13
N MET A 784 4.61 11.81 -8.88
CA MET A 784 4.20 11.83 -10.29
C MET A 784 2.67 11.86 -10.34
N TRP A 785 2.11 12.79 -11.12
CA TRP A 785 0.66 12.84 -11.30
C TRP A 785 0.16 11.56 -11.97
N SER A 786 -0.96 11.04 -11.47
CA SER A 786 -1.49 9.74 -11.85
C SER A 786 -3.00 9.84 -12.09
N MET A 787 -3.43 9.35 -13.24
CA MET A 787 -4.84 9.26 -13.61
C MET A 787 -5.62 8.36 -12.64
N ARG A 788 -5.10 7.16 -12.36
CA ARG A 788 -5.73 6.16 -11.49
C ARG A 788 -5.86 6.65 -10.05
N ARG A 789 -4.82 7.24 -9.46
CA ARG A 789 -4.88 7.82 -8.10
C ARG A 789 -5.82 9.01 -8.03
N SER A 790 -5.90 9.82 -9.09
CA SER A 790 -6.90 10.90 -9.20
C SER A 790 -8.34 10.36 -9.21
N LYS A 791 -8.61 9.29 -9.97
CA LYS A 791 -9.91 8.58 -9.97
C LYS A 791 -10.22 7.93 -8.62
N ALA A 792 -9.27 7.23 -8.01
CA ALA A 792 -9.43 6.61 -6.69
C ALA A 792 -9.82 7.66 -5.62
N ASN A 793 -9.13 8.80 -5.59
CA ASN A 793 -9.45 9.91 -4.69
C ASN A 793 -10.82 10.54 -5.00
N TRP A 794 -11.23 10.66 -6.27
CA TRP A 794 -12.59 11.07 -6.63
C TRP A 794 -13.65 10.07 -6.11
N PHE A 795 -13.46 8.76 -6.30
CA PHE A 795 -14.40 7.77 -5.81
C PHE A 795 -14.49 7.72 -4.27
N ARG A 796 -13.40 8.03 -3.56
CA ARG A 796 -13.39 8.23 -2.10
C ARG A 796 -14.25 9.43 -1.68
N VAL A 797 -14.14 10.58 -2.38
CA VAL A 797 -15.03 11.74 -2.17
C VAL A 797 -16.49 11.38 -2.45
N VAL A 798 -16.77 10.70 -3.57
CA VAL A 798 -18.13 10.26 -3.92
C VAL A 798 -18.68 9.28 -2.88
N GLY A 799 -17.85 8.38 -2.33
CA GLY A 799 -18.23 7.49 -1.24
C GLY A 799 -18.62 8.22 0.05
N CYS A 800 -17.96 9.34 0.36
CA CYS A 800 -18.33 10.23 1.47
C CYS A 800 -19.65 10.98 1.15
N LEU A 801 -19.75 11.61 -0.02
CA LEU A 801 -20.94 12.36 -0.45
C LEU A 801 -22.18 11.47 -0.59
N THR A 802 -22.02 10.21 -0.98
CA THR A 802 -23.13 9.24 -1.06
C THR A 802 -23.80 9.01 0.30
N ARG A 803 -23.06 9.13 1.41
CA ARG A 803 -23.60 9.02 2.77
C ARG A 803 -24.36 10.27 3.20
N VAL A 804 -23.89 11.45 2.78
CA VAL A 804 -24.65 12.70 2.90
C VAL A 804 -25.95 12.59 2.09
N ALA A 805 -25.89 11.98 0.90
CA ALA A 805 -27.06 11.71 0.08
C ALA A 805 -27.98 10.58 0.59
N THR A 806 -27.51 9.62 1.41
CA THR A 806 -28.41 8.71 2.15
C THR A 806 -29.07 9.43 3.32
N LEU A 807 -28.35 10.31 4.03
CA LEU A 807 -28.94 11.13 5.10
C LEU A 807 -30.01 12.08 4.53
N ALA A 808 -29.74 12.76 3.41
CA ALA A 808 -30.69 13.63 2.73
C ALA A 808 -31.95 12.87 2.25
N ARG A 809 -31.78 11.66 1.70
CA ARG A 809 -32.92 10.79 1.35
C ARG A 809 -33.69 10.28 2.56
N TRP A 810 -33.03 10.03 3.69
CA TRP A 810 -33.70 9.69 4.94
C TRP A 810 -34.50 10.87 5.51
N THR A 811 -33.97 12.09 5.47
CA THR A 811 -34.73 13.29 5.86
C THR A 811 -35.89 13.58 4.92
N GLU A 812 -35.75 13.34 3.62
CA GLU A 812 -36.88 13.44 2.69
C GLU A 812 -37.91 12.31 2.92
N GLY A 813 -37.48 11.11 3.32
CA GLY A 813 -38.35 10.02 3.75
C GLY A 813 -39.16 10.31 5.03
N ILE A 814 -38.58 11.08 5.97
CA ILE A 814 -39.32 11.65 7.12
C ILE A 814 -40.33 12.68 6.65
N ARG A 815 -39.92 13.60 5.77
CA ARG A 815 -40.79 14.67 5.23
C ARG A 815 -41.96 14.13 4.41
N THR A 816 -41.74 13.05 3.68
CA THR A 816 -42.76 12.34 2.86
C THR A 816 -43.51 11.25 3.64
N TRP A 817 -43.29 11.14 4.95
CA TRP A 817 -44.01 10.24 5.86
C TRP A 817 -43.95 8.74 5.48
N VAL A 818 -42.91 8.31 4.75
CA VAL A 818 -42.72 6.90 4.31
C VAL A 818 -42.70 5.92 5.49
N HIS A 819 -42.25 6.39 6.66
CA HIS A 819 -42.29 5.66 7.92
C HIS A 819 -42.98 6.53 9.00
N PRO A 820 -44.32 6.44 9.15
CA PRO A 820 -45.08 7.27 10.08
C PRO A 820 -44.59 7.27 11.54
N PRO A 821 -44.26 6.13 12.20
CA PRO A 821 -43.83 6.17 13.59
C PRO A 821 -42.49 6.89 13.79
N THR A 822 -41.55 6.80 12.85
CA THR A 822 -40.29 7.55 12.93
C THR A 822 -40.51 9.04 12.68
N SER A 823 -41.45 9.39 11.79
CA SER A 823 -41.81 10.79 11.52
C SER A 823 -42.46 11.43 12.75
N VAL A 824 -43.40 10.74 13.41
CA VAL A 824 -44.00 11.20 14.68
C VAL A 824 -42.93 11.38 15.77
N LEU A 825 -42.04 10.40 15.95
CA LEU A 825 -40.95 10.49 16.93
C LEU A 825 -40.04 11.70 16.67
N MET A 826 -39.70 11.99 15.41
CA MET A 826 -38.90 13.16 15.05
C MET A 826 -39.63 14.49 15.29
N HIS A 827 -40.96 14.55 15.12
CA HIS A 827 -41.74 15.74 15.49
C HIS A 827 -41.81 15.94 17.01
N VAL A 828 -41.99 14.87 17.80
CA VAL A 828 -41.92 14.94 19.27
C VAL A 828 -40.55 15.42 19.74
N LEU A 829 -39.47 14.91 19.14
CA LEU A 829 -38.10 15.33 19.44
C LEU A 829 -37.85 16.80 19.03
N LEU A 830 -38.39 17.25 17.90
CA LEU A 830 -38.33 18.65 17.48
C LEU A 830 -39.05 19.59 18.48
N VAL A 831 -40.24 19.20 18.95
CA VAL A 831 -40.97 19.95 19.99
C VAL A 831 -40.16 20.00 21.29
N ALA A 832 -39.57 18.88 21.72
CA ALA A 832 -38.71 18.85 22.91
C ALA A 832 -37.46 19.75 22.77
N VAL A 833 -36.84 19.80 21.58
CA VAL A 833 -35.72 20.69 21.25
C VAL A 833 -36.11 22.17 21.33
N VAL A 834 -37.31 22.53 20.86
CA VAL A 834 -37.82 23.92 20.92
C VAL A 834 -38.19 24.33 22.35
N LEU A 835 -38.78 23.44 23.14
CA LEU A 835 -39.16 23.70 24.53
C LEU A 835 -37.94 23.75 25.48
N CYS A 836 -36.94 22.89 25.26
CA CYS A 836 -35.75 22.77 26.11
C CYS A 836 -34.44 23.02 25.35
N PRO A 837 -34.18 24.25 24.82
CA PRO A 837 -32.99 24.55 24.03
C PRO A 837 -31.66 24.37 24.79
N HIS A 838 -31.70 24.29 26.13
CA HIS A 838 -30.55 24.01 26.98
C HIS A 838 -30.15 22.52 27.00
N LEU A 839 -31.07 21.60 26.71
CA LEU A 839 -30.81 20.14 26.68
C LEU A 839 -30.33 19.63 25.31
N VAL A 840 -30.31 20.48 24.28
CA VAL A 840 -29.97 20.11 22.89
C VAL A 840 -28.53 19.61 22.76
N LEU A 841 -27.55 20.33 23.31
CA LEU A 841 -26.15 19.87 23.26
C LEU A 841 -25.90 18.63 24.14
N PRO A 842 -26.36 18.56 25.40
CA PRO A 842 -26.26 17.34 26.21
C PRO A 842 -26.84 16.10 25.52
N THR A 843 -28.07 16.20 24.97
CA THR A 843 -28.71 15.06 24.30
C THR A 843 -27.96 14.62 23.04
N ILE A 844 -27.47 15.55 22.21
CA ILE A 844 -26.60 15.22 21.05
C ILE A 844 -25.35 14.45 21.49
N PHE A 845 -24.67 14.90 22.54
CA PHE A 845 -23.47 14.21 23.04
C PHE A 845 -23.78 12.86 23.70
N MET A 846 -24.93 12.71 24.40
CA MET A 846 -25.41 11.40 24.89
C MET A 846 -25.73 10.44 23.76
N TYR A 847 -26.44 10.87 22.71
CA TYR A 847 -26.73 10.00 21.57
C TYR A 847 -25.45 9.58 20.84
N ALA A 848 -24.47 10.49 20.66
CA ALA A 848 -23.16 10.13 20.11
C ALA A 848 -22.44 9.09 20.98
N PHE A 849 -22.40 9.29 22.31
CA PHE A 849 -21.83 8.34 23.26
C PHE A 849 -22.52 6.95 23.15
N LEU A 850 -23.85 6.90 23.18
CA LEU A 850 -24.61 5.65 23.14
C LEU A 850 -24.43 4.89 21.83
N ILE A 851 -24.48 5.58 20.67
CA ILE A 851 -24.30 4.94 19.37
C ILE A 851 -22.88 4.39 19.20
N LEU A 852 -21.87 5.15 19.64
CA LEU A 852 -20.48 4.67 19.63
C LEU A 852 -20.29 3.49 20.57
N ALA A 853 -20.79 3.55 21.82
CA ALA A 853 -20.72 2.46 22.79
C ALA A 853 -21.44 1.19 22.32
N PHE A 854 -22.56 1.32 21.60
CA PHE A 854 -23.23 0.17 20.97
C PHE A 854 -22.37 -0.42 19.84
N ARG A 855 -21.83 0.44 18.96
CA ARG A 855 -20.96 0.03 17.84
C ARG A 855 -19.66 -0.65 18.27
N PHE A 856 -19.19 -0.44 19.50
CA PHE A 856 -18.03 -1.15 20.05
C PHE A 856 -18.18 -2.68 19.99
N ARG A 857 -19.40 -3.21 20.20
CA ARG A 857 -19.66 -4.65 20.13
C ARG A 857 -19.49 -5.22 18.72
N TYR A 858 -19.81 -4.42 17.71
CA TYR A 858 -19.74 -4.77 16.28
C TYR A 858 -18.45 -4.29 15.60
N ARG A 859 -17.42 -3.89 16.37
CA ARG A 859 -16.14 -3.45 15.80
C ARG A 859 -15.45 -4.60 15.05
N GLN A 860 -15.10 -4.38 13.79
CA GLN A 860 -14.23 -5.30 13.05
C GLN A 860 -12.85 -5.33 13.71
N ARG A 861 -12.27 -6.52 13.90
CA ARG A 861 -11.04 -6.75 14.68
C ARG A 861 -9.84 -7.18 13.84
N VAL A 862 -10.00 -7.28 12.52
CA VAL A 862 -9.00 -7.76 11.56
C VAL A 862 -8.28 -6.54 10.95
N PRO A 863 -6.94 -6.48 10.94
CA PRO A 863 -6.20 -5.43 10.22
C PRO A 863 -6.43 -5.57 8.72
N LEU A 864 -6.72 -4.46 8.04
CA LEU A 864 -7.15 -4.49 6.64
C LEU A 864 -5.99 -4.69 5.67
N ASN A 865 -6.27 -5.39 4.57
CA ASN A 865 -5.34 -5.58 3.45
C ASN A 865 -5.24 -4.34 2.54
N MET A 866 -4.32 -4.40 1.58
CA MET A 866 -4.17 -3.40 0.51
C MET A 866 -5.29 -3.60 -0.53
N ASP A 867 -6.23 -2.65 -0.63
CA ASP A 867 -7.45 -2.82 -1.42
C ASP A 867 -7.24 -2.46 -2.90
N SER A 868 -7.25 -3.46 -3.79
CA SER A 868 -7.13 -3.27 -5.25
C SER A 868 -8.25 -2.40 -5.83
N ARG A 869 -9.48 -2.62 -5.34
CA ARG A 869 -10.70 -1.90 -5.72
C ARG A 869 -10.66 -0.43 -5.29
N LEU A 870 -10.18 -0.16 -4.07
CA LEU A 870 -9.97 1.21 -3.55
C LEU A 870 -8.85 1.93 -4.32
N SER A 871 -7.77 1.20 -4.62
CA SER A 871 -6.67 1.64 -5.50
C SER A 871 -7.08 1.83 -6.97
N TYR A 872 -8.33 1.49 -7.30
CA TYR A 872 -8.96 1.50 -8.62
C TYR A 872 -8.25 0.68 -9.71
N VAL A 873 -7.32 -0.22 -9.37
CA VAL A 873 -6.46 -0.86 -10.39
C VAL A 873 -7.23 -1.87 -11.25
N ASP A 874 -8.24 -2.52 -10.68
CA ASP A 874 -9.06 -3.55 -11.35
C ASP A 874 -9.95 -2.99 -12.49
N MET A 875 -10.01 -1.66 -12.65
CA MET A 875 -10.91 -0.94 -13.57
C MET A 875 -10.16 0.04 -14.50
N VAL A 876 -8.82 -0.06 -14.58
CA VAL A 876 -7.96 0.84 -15.35
C VAL A 876 -7.59 0.23 -16.70
N GLY A 877 -7.64 1.06 -17.76
CA GLY A 877 -7.20 0.67 -19.10
C GLY A 877 -5.67 0.74 -19.23
N PRO A 878 -5.04 -0.12 -20.05
CA PRO A 878 -3.58 -0.21 -20.13
C PRO A 878 -2.89 1.10 -20.55
N ASP A 879 -3.54 1.96 -21.34
CA ASP A 879 -3.01 3.29 -21.72
C ASP A 879 -2.89 4.26 -20.53
N GLU A 880 -3.78 4.18 -19.54
CA GLU A 880 -3.68 4.97 -18.30
C GLU A 880 -2.65 4.41 -17.33
N LEU A 881 -2.22 3.15 -17.52
CA LEU A 881 -1.19 2.50 -16.72
C LEU A 881 0.19 2.72 -17.35
N ASP A 882 0.28 2.67 -18.68
CA ASP A 882 1.42 3.12 -19.49
C ASP A 882 1.77 4.60 -19.22
N GLU A 883 0.77 5.44 -18.91
CA GLU A 883 0.95 6.82 -18.45
C GLU A 883 1.62 6.92 -17.06
N GLU A 884 1.44 5.96 -16.14
CA GLU A 884 2.11 5.95 -14.82
C GLU A 884 3.58 5.48 -14.88
N PHE A 885 3.94 4.74 -15.92
CA PHE A 885 5.28 4.19 -16.14
C PHE A 885 6.09 4.90 -17.25
N ASP A 886 5.52 5.94 -17.87
CA ASP A 886 6.26 6.78 -18.83
C ASP A 886 7.26 7.69 -18.09
N GLY A 887 8.38 7.97 -18.75
CA GLY A 887 9.44 8.79 -18.18
C GLY A 887 9.12 10.29 -18.21
N PHE A 888 9.94 11.08 -17.51
CA PHE A 888 10.04 12.51 -17.77
C PHE A 888 11.48 12.86 -18.22
N PRO A 889 11.69 13.35 -19.45
CA PRO A 889 10.69 13.58 -20.52
C PRO A 889 10.05 12.26 -21.03
N THR A 890 8.83 12.39 -21.57
CA THR A 890 8.07 11.27 -22.14
C THR A 890 8.80 10.61 -23.30
N THR A 891 8.64 9.28 -23.40
CA THR A 891 9.17 8.47 -24.50
C THR A 891 8.17 8.27 -25.65
N ARG A 892 7.01 8.94 -25.62
CA ARG A 892 5.86 8.67 -26.49
C ARG A 892 5.66 9.73 -27.57
N SER A 893 4.93 9.35 -28.63
CA SER A 893 4.66 10.23 -29.77
C SER A 893 3.74 11.39 -29.40
N GLN A 894 3.89 12.51 -30.11
CA GLN A 894 3.20 13.78 -29.82
C GLN A 894 1.67 13.64 -29.82
N ASP A 895 1.10 12.76 -30.63
CA ASP A 895 -0.35 12.50 -30.65
C ASP A 895 -0.85 11.83 -29.36
N VAL A 896 -0.09 10.89 -28.79
CA VAL A 896 -0.41 10.26 -27.50
C VAL A 896 -0.32 11.30 -26.38
N VAL A 897 0.72 12.14 -26.39
CA VAL A 897 0.89 13.26 -25.45
C VAL A 897 -0.28 14.24 -25.55
N ARG A 898 -0.75 14.57 -26.76
CA ARG A 898 -1.92 15.43 -26.98
C ARG A 898 -3.21 14.82 -26.42
N ILE A 899 -3.45 13.52 -26.68
CA ILE A 899 -4.61 12.80 -26.15
C ILE A 899 -4.58 12.73 -24.61
N ARG A 900 -3.40 12.53 -24.01
CA ARG A 900 -3.19 12.59 -22.55
C ARG A 900 -3.45 14.00 -22.01
N TYR A 901 -2.93 15.04 -22.68
CA TYR A 901 -3.14 16.44 -22.29
C TYR A 901 -4.62 16.87 -22.34
N ASP A 902 -5.35 16.55 -23.40
CA ASP A 902 -6.78 16.91 -23.51
C ASP A 902 -7.63 16.17 -22.46
N ARG A 903 -7.27 14.91 -22.16
CA ARG A 903 -7.86 14.10 -21.07
C ARG A 903 -7.56 14.69 -19.69
N LEU A 904 -6.32 15.10 -19.45
CA LEU A 904 -5.87 15.81 -18.24
C LEU A 904 -6.65 17.12 -18.08
N ARG A 905 -6.76 17.94 -19.13
CA ARG A 905 -7.47 19.22 -19.11
C ARG A 905 -8.97 19.05 -18.78
N ALA A 906 -9.61 18.03 -19.34
CA ALA A 906 -11.01 17.67 -19.07
C ALA A 906 -11.26 17.19 -17.62
N LEU A 907 -10.24 16.67 -16.92
CA LEU A 907 -10.32 16.33 -15.50
C LEU A 907 -9.81 17.43 -14.57
N ALA A 908 -8.82 18.23 -14.97
CA ALA A 908 -8.31 19.35 -14.18
C ALA A 908 -9.43 20.35 -13.86
N GLY A 909 -10.28 20.67 -14.84
CA GLY A 909 -11.49 21.50 -14.65
C GLY A 909 -12.60 20.86 -13.79
N ARG A 910 -12.44 19.59 -13.36
CA ARG A 910 -13.34 18.89 -12.43
C ARG A 910 -12.69 18.60 -11.07
N ALA A 911 -11.36 18.51 -11.05
CA ALA A 911 -10.54 18.25 -9.87
C ALA A 911 -9.93 19.53 -9.27
N GLN A 912 -10.28 20.70 -9.82
CA GLN A 912 -9.82 21.99 -9.34
C GLN A 912 -10.28 22.24 -7.90
N THR A 913 -9.31 22.11 -6.98
CA THR A 913 -9.38 22.24 -5.51
C THR A 913 -9.87 21.01 -4.71
N LEU A 914 -9.00 20.58 -3.78
CA LEU A 914 -9.29 19.93 -2.48
C LEU A 914 -9.87 18.50 -2.42
N LEU A 915 -10.10 17.78 -3.52
CA LEU A 915 -10.69 16.42 -3.48
C LEU A 915 -10.00 15.44 -2.52
N GLY A 916 -8.67 15.28 -2.61
CA GLY A 916 -7.92 14.33 -1.78
C GLY A 916 -8.01 14.65 -0.28
N ASP A 917 -7.97 15.95 0.06
CA ASP A 917 -8.13 16.40 1.44
C ASP A 917 -9.57 16.22 1.93
N PHE A 918 -10.58 16.56 1.14
CA PHE A 918 -11.98 16.35 1.53
C PHE A 918 -12.32 14.87 1.75
N ALA A 919 -11.79 13.96 0.93
CA ALA A 919 -11.86 12.51 1.20
C ALA A 919 -11.20 12.18 2.56
N ALA A 920 -9.95 12.59 2.77
CA ALA A 920 -9.24 12.30 4.02
C ALA A 920 -9.92 12.91 5.27
N HIS A 921 -10.64 14.03 5.17
CA HIS A 921 -11.43 14.58 6.28
C HIS A 921 -12.74 13.78 6.51
N GLY A 922 -13.47 13.41 5.45
CA GLY A 922 -14.67 12.57 5.58
C GLY A 922 -14.37 11.19 6.17
N GLU A 923 -13.28 10.57 5.72
CA GLU A 923 -12.83 9.25 6.18
C GLU A 923 -12.34 9.25 7.63
N ARG A 924 -11.73 10.34 8.11
CA ARG A 924 -11.33 10.47 9.52
C ARG A 924 -12.53 10.58 10.45
N LEU A 925 -13.61 11.26 10.02
CA LEU A 925 -14.89 11.27 10.74
C LEU A 925 -15.52 9.87 10.75
N GLU A 926 -15.45 9.13 9.64
CA GLU A 926 -15.86 7.72 9.60
C GLU A 926 -15.02 6.83 10.52
N ALA A 927 -13.71 7.03 10.59
CA ALA A 927 -12.79 6.21 11.39
C ALA A 927 -13.14 6.23 12.89
N LEU A 928 -13.58 7.39 13.41
CA LEU A 928 -14.17 7.53 14.75
C LEU A 928 -15.49 6.75 14.88
N TRP A 929 -16.38 6.88 13.90
CA TRP A 929 -17.72 6.28 13.95
C TRP A 929 -17.74 4.76 13.77
N ASN A 930 -16.67 4.19 13.20
CA ASN A 930 -16.51 2.76 12.92
C ASN A 930 -15.45 2.06 13.80
N TRP A 931 -14.94 2.70 14.86
CA TRP A 931 -13.93 2.14 15.77
C TRP A 931 -12.61 1.69 15.10
N ARG A 932 -12.23 2.29 13.95
CA ARG A 932 -11.05 1.89 13.17
C ARG A 932 -9.74 2.13 13.92
N ASP A 933 -9.67 3.21 14.70
CA ASP A 933 -8.70 3.37 15.77
C ASP A 933 -9.46 3.21 17.10
N PRO A 934 -9.27 2.08 17.83
CA PRO A 934 -10.05 1.82 19.04
C PRO A 934 -9.67 2.75 20.20
N ARG A 935 -8.47 3.35 20.18
CA ARG A 935 -7.95 4.22 21.24
C ARG A 935 -8.48 5.64 21.04
N ALA A 936 -8.36 6.18 19.83
CA ALA A 936 -8.91 7.48 19.47
C ALA A 936 -10.43 7.49 19.62
N THR A 937 -11.11 6.42 19.18
CA THR A 937 -12.57 6.31 19.38
C THR A 937 -12.92 6.21 20.86
N GLY A 938 -12.17 5.45 21.67
CA GLY A 938 -12.36 5.40 23.12
C GLY A 938 -12.19 6.77 23.81
N ILE A 939 -11.15 7.53 23.44
CA ILE A 939 -10.93 8.91 23.91
C ILE A 939 -12.10 9.81 23.50
N PHE A 940 -12.61 9.67 22.27
CA PHE A 940 -13.74 10.45 21.78
C PHE A 940 -15.06 10.09 22.48
N VAL A 941 -15.30 8.82 22.81
CA VAL A 941 -16.45 8.37 23.62
C VAL A 941 -16.43 8.98 25.02
N VAL A 942 -15.28 8.96 25.69
CA VAL A 942 -15.11 9.63 27.00
C VAL A 942 -15.30 11.14 26.87
N PHE A 943 -14.78 11.76 25.81
CA PHE A 943 -15.01 13.18 25.53
C PHE A 943 -16.49 13.50 25.33
N CYS A 944 -17.26 12.69 24.60
CA CYS A 944 -18.71 12.89 24.44
C CYS A 944 -19.46 12.80 25.78
N LEU A 945 -19.11 11.83 26.64
CA LEU A 945 -19.72 11.70 27.97
C LEU A 945 -19.44 12.95 28.84
N VAL A 946 -18.18 13.39 28.89
CA VAL A 946 -17.77 14.58 29.66
C VAL A 946 -18.38 15.85 29.07
N ALA A 947 -18.42 16.01 27.74
CA ALA A 947 -19.03 17.15 27.08
C ALA A 947 -20.54 17.23 27.38
N SER A 948 -21.25 16.10 27.38
CA SER A 948 -22.66 16.06 27.79
C SER A 948 -22.86 16.61 29.22
N LEU A 949 -22.10 16.09 30.19
CA LEU A 949 -22.17 16.53 31.59
C LEU A 949 -21.83 18.02 31.74
N VAL A 950 -20.82 18.51 31.03
CA VAL A 950 -20.44 19.94 31.03
C VAL A 950 -21.54 20.80 30.44
N PHE A 951 -22.12 20.45 29.29
CA PHE A 951 -23.21 21.23 28.69
C PHE A 951 -24.55 21.12 29.46
N TYR A 952 -24.72 20.09 30.29
CA TYR A 952 -25.88 19.97 31.17
C TYR A 952 -25.79 20.92 32.37
N VAL A 953 -24.59 21.11 32.92
CA VAL A 953 -24.32 22.03 34.05
C VAL A 953 -24.09 23.49 33.58
N VAL A 954 -23.45 23.69 32.43
CA VAL A 954 -23.04 25.02 31.93
C VAL A 954 -23.95 25.48 30.79
N PRO A 955 -24.76 26.55 30.98
CA PRO A 955 -25.63 27.07 29.93
C PRO A 955 -24.86 27.48 28.68
N PHE A 956 -25.37 27.12 27.50
CA PHE A 956 -24.73 27.39 26.20
C PHE A 956 -24.31 28.86 26.00
N LYS A 957 -25.06 29.83 26.54
CA LYS A 957 -24.71 31.26 26.52
C LYS A 957 -23.34 31.55 27.16
N VAL A 958 -23.03 30.88 28.27
CA VAL A 958 -21.74 31.02 28.98
C VAL A 958 -20.61 30.39 28.16
N PHE A 959 -20.86 29.24 27.52
CA PHE A 959 -19.91 28.61 26.61
C PHE A 959 -19.58 29.49 25.40
N VAL A 960 -20.59 30.07 24.74
CA VAL A 960 -20.40 30.98 23.60
C VAL A 960 -19.59 32.22 24.00
N LEU A 961 -19.91 32.81 25.16
CA LEU A 961 -19.19 33.97 25.69
C LEU A 961 -17.72 33.63 26.02
N GLY A 962 -17.46 32.51 26.69
CA GLY A 962 -16.11 32.03 26.99
C GLY A 962 -15.31 31.69 25.73
N PHE A 963 -15.93 31.03 24.75
CA PHE A 963 -15.33 30.75 23.45
C PHE A 963 -15.01 32.03 22.67
N GLY A 964 -15.90 33.03 22.71
CA GLY A 964 -15.68 34.34 22.10
C GLY A 964 -14.45 35.05 22.68
N PHE A 965 -14.33 35.13 24.01
CA PHE A 965 -13.14 35.68 24.67
C PHE A 965 -11.87 34.87 24.37
N TYR A 966 -11.95 33.54 24.30
CA TYR A 966 -10.83 32.69 23.94
C TYR A 966 -10.38 32.88 22.48
N TYR A 967 -11.30 33.00 21.53
CA TYR A 967 -11.00 33.24 20.12
C TYR A 967 -10.39 34.63 19.91
N LEU A 968 -10.94 35.65 20.57
CA LEU A 968 -10.46 37.03 20.53
C LEU A 968 -9.22 37.28 21.40
N ARG A 969 -8.66 36.25 22.08
CA ARG A 969 -7.48 36.39 22.95
C ARG A 969 -6.34 37.11 22.23
N HIS A 970 -5.69 38.06 22.93
CA HIS A 970 -4.60 38.87 22.38
C HIS A 970 -3.45 37.98 21.84
N PRO A 971 -2.77 38.33 20.73
CA PRO A 971 -1.77 37.45 20.10
C PRO A 971 -0.67 36.90 21.01
N ARG A 972 -0.23 37.64 22.05
CA ARG A 972 0.73 37.13 23.06
C ARG A 972 0.24 35.92 23.87
N PHE A 973 -1.06 35.66 23.87
CA PHE A 973 -1.69 34.50 24.50
C PHE A 973 -2.20 33.49 23.47
N ARG A 974 -1.81 33.60 22.20
CA ARG A 974 -2.07 32.58 21.17
C ARG A 974 -0.86 31.69 21.03
N ASP A 975 -1.06 30.40 21.22
CA ASP A 975 -0.03 29.38 21.02
C ASP A 975 0.24 29.19 19.52
N ASP A 976 1.52 29.12 19.11
CA ASP A 976 1.89 28.88 17.70
C ASP A 976 1.54 27.46 17.20
N MET A 977 1.01 26.62 18.08
CA MET A 977 0.81 25.18 17.86
C MET A 977 -0.64 24.87 17.51
N PRO A 978 -0.91 23.86 16.67
CA PRO A 978 -2.27 23.43 16.38
C PRO A 978 -3.01 22.99 17.65
N SER A 979 -4.26 23.39 17.80
CA SER A 979 -5.08 23.06 18.96
C SER A 979 -5.26 21.54 19.13
N ILE A 980 -5.53 21.10 20.37
CA ILE A 980 -5.67 19.68 20.70
C ILE A 980 -6.68 18.96 19.79
N PRO A 981 -7.89 19.48 19.50
CA PRO A 981 -8.82 18.81 18.58
C PRO A 981 -8.28 18.68 17.15
N VAL A 982 -7.53 19.67 16.64
CA VAL A 982 -6.92 19.62 15.29
C VAL A 982 -5.77 18.62 15.24
N SER A 983 -4.96 18.56 16.30
CA SER A 983 -3.88 17.58 16.45
C SER A 983 -4.43 16.15 16.53
N PHE A 984 -5.45 15.93 17.38
CA PHE A 984 -6.18 14.67 17.48
C PHE A 984 -6.82 14.26 16.15
N PHE A 985 -7.50 15.18 15.46
CA PHE A 985 -8.16 14.86 14.20
C PHE A 985 -7.17 14.49 13.08
N ARG A 986 -6.05 15.21 12.96
CA ARG A 986 -5.00 14.91 11.95
C ARG A 986 -4.37 13.53 12.14
N ARG A 987 -4.35 13.01 13.37
CA ARG A 987 -3.81 11.70 13.75
C ARG A 987 -4.69 10.50 13.37
N LEU A 988 -5.97 10.73 13.11
CA LEU A 988 -6.91 9.67 12.73
C LEU A 988 -6.53 9.04 11.38
N PRO A 989 -6.73 7.71 11.23
CA PRO A 989 -6.44 7.01 9.98
C PRO A 989 -7.36 7.48 8.85
N SER A 990 -6.85 7.42 7.62
CA SER A 990 -7.61 7.56 6.38
C SER A 990 -7.40 6.33 5.52
N PHE A 991 -8.20 6.13 4.47
CA PHE A 991 -8.04 5.02 3.53
C PHE A 991 -6.84 5.19 2.58
N SER A 992 -6.10 6.32 2.64
CA SER A 992 -4.91 6.56 1.80
C SER A 992 -3.81 5.50 1.98
N ASP A 993 -3.68 4.91 3.17
CA ASP A 993 -2.66 3.90 3.48
C ASP A 993 -2.82 2.62 2.63
N GLN A 994 -4.05 2.34 2.20
CA GLN A 994 -4.45 1.15 1.45
C GLN A 994 -4.44 1.36 -0.08
N ILE A 995 -3.78 2.43 -0.56
CA ILE A 995 -3.66 2.75 -1.98
C ILE A 995 -2.28 2.37 -2.53
N LEU A 996 -2.26 1.67 -3.67
CA LEU A 996 -1.08 1.35 -4.47
C LEU A 996 -0.54 2.57 -5.25
#